data_AF-A0A847IC69-F1
#
_entry.id   AF-A0A847IC69-F1
#
_cell.length_a   1.000
_cell.length_b   1.000
_cell.length_c   1.000
_cell.angle_alpha   90.00
_cell.angle_beta   90.00
_cell.angle_gamma   90.00
#
_symmetry.space_group_name_H-M   'P 1'
#
loop_
_entity.id
_entity.type
_entity.pdbx_description
1 polymer ?
#
loop_
_entity_poly.entity_id
_entity_poly.type
_entity_poly.pdbx_seq_one_letter_code
_entity_poly.pdbx_strand_id
1 'polypeptide(L)'
;VVAVGSAVQARVNLETMHPDGTAMPTAGTLTAFTPPSGPGVRVDTFGALGLETSLRYDSLLAKVIVRAPSLASALAKADRALGEFVIEGPETNIDLLRAVLTDAEFVSGPVDTGFLDRRLADLLPETDLLPNTSVPVRATPPSALAAGEMAAVAQMTSTVVDVAEPGSTVPAGAPLAILEAMKMQHEVLAETAAVVVRVEAGRGRTVAAGATVVVYRPVDSDGDLLATQVFDLDRSRADLDEVNERHRITRDGARPAAVAKRRAIGRRTARENIADLVDDGSFVEYGALVIAAQKARRSMDDLIANTPADGLVGGVATIGADDFGRDRSAAVVMSYDYTVLAGTQGWRNHAKTDRLLDIARRRDLPVVFFTEGGGGRPGDTDLDIVAGLDVPTFRAMGQIRDRAPSIAVVSGRCFAGNAALAGACDLIVATPDANIGMGGPAMISGGGLGEFAPEEIGPIQTQRRNGVVDVVADDESHAVALVRQLLGYFQGPVDDWEAPDPRVSRHVVPENRLRAYDVHAAIDAVADVGSVVELRPDYASGMVTAFMRVEGRPFGLVANSSLHLGGAIDADGADKLAEFLQLCQLRGLPIVSFCDTPGFMVGPESEANATVRRFSRLFSIGARLTVPFGAVILRKGYGLGAMAMTAGSFLAPQFTVAWPTGEIGGMGLEGAVRLGFAKELAAAPDEESRAELYDGLVAQMYERGRGLSAATTGELDDVIDPADTRAWIATL
;
A
#
# COMPACT_ATOMS: atom_id res chain seq x y z
N VAL A 1 0.98 14.26 21.81
CA VAL A 1 1.70 14.45 23.09
C VAL A 1 2.94 15.28 22.79
N VAL A 2 3.06 16.49 23.33
CA VAL A 2 4.28 17.29 23.18
C VAL A 2 5.27 16.82 24.24
N ALA A 3 6.46 16.38 23.83
CA ALA A 3 7.52 16.01 24.76
C ALA A 3 8.04 17.26 25.50
N VAL A 4 8.14 17.21 26.82
CA VAL A 4 8.64 18.32 27.66
C VAL A 4 9.98 17.90 28.28
N GLY A 5 11.03 18.68 28.04
CA GLY A 5 12.40 18.42 28.53
C GLY A 5 13.16 17.35 27.73
N SER A 6 14.27 16.88 28.30
CA SER A 6 15.13 15.83 27.72
C SER A 6 15.27 14.67 28.68
N ALA A 7 15.40 13.46 28.12
CA ALA A 7 15.67 12.25 28.89
C ALA A 7 16.84 11.48 28.26
N VAL A 8 17.69 10.90 29.10
CA VAL A 8 18.81 10.05 28.69
C VAL A 8 18.64 8.71 29.39
N GLN A 9 18.72 7.61 28.63
CA GLN A 9 18.74 6.25 29.16
C GLN A 9 20.11 5.64 28.88
N ALA A 10 20.82 5.28 29.95
CA ALA A 10 22.05 4.50 29.88
C ALA A 10 21.76 3.03 30.21
N ARG A 11 22.27 2.11 29.38
CA ARG A 11 22.10 0.66 29.55
C ARG A 11 23.35 0.07 30.19
N VAL A 12 23.26 -0.18 31.50
CA VAL A 12 24.32 -0.79 32.28
C VAL A 12 24.28 -2.30 32.05
N ASN A 13 25.33 -2.81 31.41
CA ASN A 13 25.48 -4.20 31.02
C ASN A 13 26.60 -4.84 31.83
N LEU A 14 26.47 -6.14 32.11
CA LEU A 14 27.50 -7.01 32.66
C LEU A 14 28.47 -7.41 31.54
N GLU A 15 29.25 -6.45 31.06
CA GLU A 15 30.24 -6.67 30.02
C GLU A 15 31.36 -5.63 30.10
N THR A 16 32.53 -5.99 29.59
CA THR A 16 33.62 -5.06 29.29
C THR A 16 33.82 -4.97 27.78
N MET A 17 34.37 -3.85 27.32
CA MET A 17 34.56 -3.60 25.89
C MET A 17 36.06 -3.52 25.59
N HIS A 18 36.50 -4.24 24.56
CA HIS A 18 37.88 -4.18 24.07
C HIS A 18 38.06 -3.08 23.02
N PRO A 19 39.31 -2.60 22.80
CA PRO A 19 39.59 -1.55 21.80
C PRO A 19 39.19 -1.90 20.36
N ASP A 20 39.01 -3.17 20.04
CA ASP A 20 38.58 -3.67 18.73
C ASP A 20 37.05 -3.73 18.57
N GLY A 21 36.28 -3.27 19.58
CA GLY A 21 34.82 -3.30 19.57
C GLY A 21 34.22 -4.61 20.10
N THR A 22 35.04 -5.57 20.54
CA THR A 22 34.54 -6.83 21.10
C THR A 22 34.01 -6.63 22.52
N ALA A 23 32.74 -6.95 22.75
CA ALA A 23 32.14 -6.98 24.09
C ALA A 23 32.34 -8.35 24.75
N MET A 24 32.92 -8.36 25.95
CA MET A 24 33.14 -9.55 26.77
C MET A 24 32.12 -9.61 27.89
N PRO A 25 31.14 -10.54 27.86
CA PRO A 25 30.14 -10.63 28.90
C PRO A 25 30.76 -11.14 30.20
N THR A 26 30.33 -10.55 31.31
CA THR A 26 30.75 -10.92 32.66
C THR A 26 29.58 -11.53 33.42
N ALA A 27 29.88 -12.36 34.41
CA ALA A 27 28.88 -12.97 35.28
C ALA A 27 29.49 -13.24 36.65
N GLY A 28 28.65 -13.20 37.67
CA GLY A 28 29.06 -13.39 39.06
C GLY A 28 27.97 -12.96 40.04
N THR A 29 28.30 -13.04 41.34
CA THR A 29 27.40 -12.57 42.40
C THR A 29 27.58 -11.08 42.61
N LEU A 30 26.49 -10.32 42.64
CA LEU A 30 26.49 -8.91 43.01
C LEU A 30 26.77 -8.77 44.52
N THR A 31 28.00 -8.51 44.92
CA THR A 31 28.42 -8.38 46.33
C THR A 31 28.11 -7.02 46.93
N ALA A 32 27.91 -6.01 46.08
CA ALA A 32 27.29 -4.74 46.41
C ALA A 32 26.42 -4.29 45.24
N PHE A 33 25.24 -3.75 45.52
CA PHE A 33 24.33 -3.24 44.50
C PHE A 33 23.44 -2.12 45.04
N THR A 34 23.76 -0.87 44.70
CA THR A 34 23.01 0.32 45.11
C THR A 34 22.70 1.17 43.88
N PRO A 35 21.49 1.05 43.30
CA PRO A 35 21.07 1.91 42.19
C PRO A 35 21.03 3.40 42.56
N PRO A 36 21.35 4.31 41.63
CA PRO A 36 21.21 5.73 41.85
C PRO A 36 19.74 6.12 42.04
N SER A 37 19.49 7.14 42.85
CA SER A 37 18.15 7.57 43.22
C SER A 37 18.02 9.10 43.26
N GLY A 38 16.81 9.60 43.51
CA GLY A 38 16.54 11.03 43.63
C GLY A 38 15.71 11.63 42.48
N PRO A 39 15.42 12.95 42.54
CA PRO A 39 14.48 13.58 41.62
C PRO A 39 14.90 13.52 40.15
N GLY A 40 14.04 12.88 39.35
CA GLY A 40 14.26 12.72 37.91
C GLY A 40 15.29 11.65 37.56
N VAL A 41 15.59 10.72 38.47
CA VAL A 41 16.36 9.49 38.22
C VAL A 41 15.43 8.30 38.42
N ARG A 42 15.37 7.40 37.44
CA ARG A 42 14.62 6.15 37.47
C ARG A 42 15.55 5.02 37.05
N VAL A 43 15.54 3.91 37.78
CA VAL A 43 16.31 2.72 37.41
C VAL A 43 15.35 1.54 37.24
N ASP A 44 15.34 0.96 36.03
CA ASP A 44 14.66 -0.31 35.77
C ASP A 44 15.74 -1.39 35.77
N THR A 45 15.73 -2.26 36.78
CA THR A 45 16.76 -3.30 36.95
C THR A 45 16.15 -4.57 37.50
N PHE A 46 16.76 -5.71 37.16
CA PHE A 46 16.50 -6.99 37.83
C PHE A 46 17.56 -7.30 38.90
N GLY A 47 18.59 -6.47 39.01
CA GLY A 47 19.70 -6.59 39.95
C GLY A 47 19.25 -6.41 41.41
N ALA A 48 19.82 -7.22 42.29
CA ALA A 48 19.67 -7.12 43.73
C ALA A 48 20.95 -7.61 44.43
N LEU A 49 21.22 -7.12 45.64
CA LEU A 49 22.33 -7.61 46.45
C LEU A 49 22.25 -9.13 46.61
N GLY A 50 23.36 -9.83 46.34
CA GLY A 50 23.44 -11.29 46.40
C GLY A 50 22.90 -12.02 45.17
N LEU A 51 22.40 -11.31 44.15
CA LEU A 51 21.97 -11.93 42.90
C LEU A 51 23.16 -12.56 42.17
N GLU A 52 23.04 -13.84 41.83
CA GLU A 52 23.98 -14.55 40.96
C GLU A 52 23.53 -14.41 39.50
N THR A 53 24.37 -13.79 38.69
CA THR A 53 24.10 -13.49 37.28
C THR A 53 24.72 -14.58 36.39
N SER A 54 24.17 -14.79 35.19
CA SER A 54 24.56 -15.91 34.32
C SER A 54 24.77 -15.46 32.88
N LEU A 55 25.82 -16.00 32.24
CA LEU A 55 26.11 -15.83 30.81
C LEU A 55 25.07 -16.46 29.87
N ARG A 56 24.07 -17.17 30.41
CA ARG A 56 23.00 -17.80 29.61
C ARG A 56 21.95 -16.81 29.11
N TYR A 57 21.91 -15.61 29.67
CA TYR A 57 20.93 -14.56 29.38
C TYR A 57 21.65 -13.27 28.94
N ASP A 58 20.87 -12.30 28.45
CA ASP A 58 21.38 -11.00 28.00
C ASP A 58 22.15 -10.25 29.10
N SER A 59 23.17 -9.49 28.72
CA SER A 59 24.08 -8.80 29.66
C SER A 59 23.44 -7.59 30.35
N LEU A 60 22.29 -7.09 29.88
CA LEU A 60 21.63 -5.89 30.42
C LEU A 60 21.21 -6.07 31.88
N LEU A 61 21.94 -5.44 32.81
CA LEU A 61 21.65 -5.44 34.23
C LEU A 61 20.60 -4.40 34.61
N ALA A 62 20.78 -3.16 34.15
CA ALA A 62 19.96 -2.03 34.57
C ALA A 62 19.83 -0.96 33.47
N LYS A 63 18.69 -0.28 33.43
CA LYS A 63 18.47 0.92 32.62
C LYS A 63 18.39 2.13 33.55
N VAL A 64 19.42 2.98 33.54
CA VAL A 64 19.44 4.23 34.30
C VAL A 64 18.87 5.34 33.43
N ILE A 65 17.73 5.90 33.84
CA ILE A 65 16.92 6.84 33.06
C ILE A 65 16.84 8.15 33.82
N VAL A 66 17.41 9.21 33.26
CA VAL A 66 17.38 10.54 33.87
C VAL A 66 16.53 11.52 33.05
N ARG A 67 15.93 12.50 33.73
CA ARG A 67 15.18 13.60 33.11
C ARG A 67 15.69 14.96 33.59
N ALA A 68 15.82 15.89 32.65
CA ALA A 68 16.24 17.27 32.92
C ALA A 68 15.64 18.26 31.89
N PRO A 69 15.67 19.58 32.15
CA PRO A 69 15.11 20.58 31.24
C PRO A 69 15.81 20.70 29.88
N SER A 70 17.08 20.29 29.77
CA SER A 70 17.87 20.35 28.53
C SER A 70 18.71 19.09 28.33
N LEU A 71 19.16 18.82 27.11
CA LEU A 71 20.02 17.68 26.81
C LEU A 71 21.34 17.75 27.61
N ALA A 72 22.00 18.91 27.64
CA ALA A 72 23.25 19.09 28.39
C ALA A 72 23.06 18.80 29.90
N SER A 73 21.96 19.26 30.49
CA SER A 73 21.65 18.95 31.89
C SER A 73 21.23 17.50 32.12
N ALA A 74 20.68 16.83 31.11
CA ALA A 74 20.36 15.42 31.15
C ALA A 74 21.63 14.54 31.05
N LEU A 75 22.59 14.90 30.18
CA LEU A 75 23.88 14.22 30.05
C LEU A 75 24.69 14.32 31.35
N ALA A 76 24.82 15.53 31.92
CA ALA A 76 25.51 15.72 33.19
C ALA A 76 24.82 14.98 34.35
N LYS A 77 23.48 14.93 34.37
CA LYS A 77 22.73 14.14 35.36
C LYS A 77 22.92 12.63 35.15
N ALA A 78 23.05 12.16 33.91
CA ALA A 78 23.28 10.76 33.58
C ALA A 78 24.65 10.29 34.05
N ASP A 79 25.72 11.07 33.76
CA ASP A 79 27.07 10.77 34.26
C ASP A 79 27.12 10.72 35.78
N ARG A 80 26.53 11.72 36.45
CA ARG A 80 26.42 11.72 37.91
C ARG A 80 25.66 10.50 38.45
N ALA A 81 24.52 10.15 37.86
CA ALA A 81 23.75 8.99 38.29
C ALA A 81 24.53 7.68 38.12
N LEU A 82 25.30 7.55 37.03
CA LEU A 82 26.17 6.39 36.82
C LEU A 82 27.34 6.36 37.81
N GLY A 83 27.93 7.52 38.14
CA GLY A 83 28.99 7.62 39.16
C GLY A 83 28.52 7.34 40.59
N GLU A 84 27.22 7.48 40.87
CA GLU A 84 26.59 7.11 42.14
C GLU A 84 26.16 5.63 42.19
N PHE A 85 26.22 4.91 41.06
CA PHE A 85 25.78 3.51 40.98
C PHE A 85 26.87 2.57 41.51
N VAL A 86 26.64 2.03 42.72
CA VAL A 86 27.54 1.04 43.31
C VAL A 86 27.19 -0.35 42.81
N ILE A 87 28.13 -0.99 42.13
CA ILE A 87 28.06 -2.39 41.68
C ILE A 87 29.41 -3.04 41.97
N GLU A 88 29.42 -4.10 42.78
CA GLU A 88 30.62 -4.93 43.03
C GLU A 88 30.32 -6.39 42.68
N GLY A 89 31.32 -7.09 42.12
CA GLY A 89 31.21 -8.46 41.64
C GLY A 89 31.58 -8.55 40.16
N PRO A 90 30.65 -8.84 39.24
CA PRO A 90 30.90 -8.82 37.80
C PRO A 90 31.20 -7.40 37.27
N GLU A 91 32.12 -7.29 36.32
CA GLU A 91 32.48 -6.01 35.69
C GLU A 91 31.33 -5.48 34.82
N THR A 92 31.27 -4.15 34.64
CA THR A 92 30.20 -3.51 33.87
C THR A 92 30.75 -2.47 32.90
N ASN A 93 29.92 -2.07 31.95
CA ASN A 93 30.24 -1.02 30.99
C ASN A 93 30.05 0.42 31.53
N ILE A 94 29.87 0.61 32.85
CA ILE A 94 29.60 1.92 33.45
C ILE A 94 30.68 2.94 33.08
N ASP A 95 31.96 2.57 33.12
CA ASP A 95 33.05 3.50 32.83
C ASP A 95 33.04 3.98 31.39
N LEU A 96 32.76 3.07 30.43
CA LEU A 96 32.59 3.42 29.03
C LEU A 96 31.40 4.37 28.83
N LEU A 97 30.27 4.09 29.46
CA LEU A 97 29.09 4.96 29.38
C LEU A 97 29.37 6.36 29.90
N ARG A 98 30.14 6.48 31.00
CA ARG A 98 30.54 7.78 31.56
C ARG A 98 31.54 8.51 30.66
N ALA A 99 32.47 7.80 30.05
CA ALA A 99 33.38 8.37 29.05
C ALA A 99 32.59 8.93 27.86
N VAL A 100 31.61 8.19 27.34
CA VAL A 100 30.72 8.66 26.25
C VAL A 100 29.94 9.91 26.68
N LEU A 101 29.36 9.92 27.87
CA LEU A 101 28.53 11.04 28.36
C LEU A 101 29.32 12.32 28.63
N THR A 102 30.65 12.23 28.77
CA THR A 102 31.56 13.36 29.00
C THR A 102 32.38 13.74 27.77
N ASP A 103 32.25 12.99 26.68
CA ASP A 103 32.97 13.25 25.44
C ASP A 103 32.51 14.56 24.76
N ALA A 104 33.48 15.36 24.30
CA ALA A 104 33.21 16.68 23.74
C ALA A 104 32.36 16.63 22.45
N GLU A 105 32.57 15.61 21.61
CA GLU A 105 31.79 15.42 20.37
C GLU A 105 30.37 14.97 20.72
N PHE A 106 30.21 14.01 21.64
CA PHE A 106 28.90 13.54 22.10
C PHE A 106 28.06 14.62 22.82
N VAL A 107 28.70 15.49 23.60
CA VAL A 107 28.03 16.58 24.31
C VAL A 107 27.62 17.72 23.36
N SER A 108 28.34 17.88 22.23
CA SER A 108 28.11 18.99 21.29
C SER A 108 26.84 18.86 20.45
N GLY A 109 26.27 17.65 20.31
CA GLY A 109 25.05 17.42 19.52
C GLY A 109 24.84 15.96 19.12
N PRO A 110 23.88 15.68 18.22
CA PRO A 110 23.66 14.34 17.70
C PRO A 110 24.90 13.78 17.00
N VAL A 111 25.24 12.53 17.32
CA VAL A 111 26.34 11.78 16.68
C VAL A 111 25.78 10.72 15.72
N ASP A 112 26.57 10.32 14.71
CA ASP A 112 26.22 9.24 13.78
C ASP A 112 26.50 7.84 14.35
N THR A 113 26.05 6.80 13.65
CA THR A 113 26.19 5.40 14.10
C THR A 113 27.64 4.89 14.15
N GLY A 114 28.59 5.54 13.47
CA GLY A 114 30.00 5.18 13.51
C GLY A 114 30.79 5.95 14.58
N PHE A 115 30.16 6.80 15.39
CA PHE A 115 30.83 7.58 16.43
C PHE A 115 31.59 6.68 17.41
N LEU A 116 30.92 5.65 17.94
CA LEU A 116 31.53 4.78 18.93
C LEU A 116 32.72 4.05 18.33
N ASP A 117 32.61 3.51 17.11
CA ASP A 117 33.71 2.82 16.43
C ASP A 117 34.95 3.72 16.25
N ARG A 118 34.75 5.02 15.98
CA ARG A 118 35.84 5.99 15.82
C ARG A 118 36.48 6.40 17.14
N ARG A 119 35.69 6.50 18.21
CA ARG A 119 36.13 7.06 19.50
C ARG A 119 36.44 6.00 20.55
N LEU A 120 36.12 4.72 20.32
CA LEU A 120 36.19 3.67 21.33
C LEU A 120 37.58 3.56 21.97
N ALA A 121 38.64 3.59 21.16
CA ALA A 121 40.01 3.53 21.66
C ALA A 121 40.37 4.70 22.60
N ASP A 122 39.80 5.89 22.37
CA ASP A 122 40.02 7.08 23.20
C ASP A 122 39.14 7.09 24.46
N LEU A 123 38.01 6.35 24.43
CA LEU A 123 37.00 6.33 25.49
C LEU A 123 37.22 5.20 26.51
N LEU A 124 38.05 4.21 26.18
CA LEU A 124 38.44 3.16 27.11
C LEU A 124 39.52 3.68 28.08
N PRO A 125 39.39 3.43 29.39
CA PRO A 125 40.41 3.84 30.35
C PRO A 125 41.75 3.13 30.08
N GLU A 126 42.86 3.87 30.15
CA GLU A 126 44.21 3.27 30.22
C GLU A 126 44.27 2.37 31.47
N THR A 127 44.21 1.06 31.26
CA THR A 127 44.29 0.09 32.35
C THR A 127 45.76 -0.25 32.58
N ASP A 128 46.35 0.38 33.60
CA ASP A 128 47.51 -0.20 34.28
C ASP A 128 47.09 -1.59 34.80
N LEU A 129 47.73 -2.63 34.27
CA LEU A 129 47.55 -4.02 34.67
C LEU A 129 47.97 -4.20 36.15
N LEU A 130 47.08 -3.89 37.08
CA LEU A 130 47.20 -4.33 38.47
C LEU A 130 46.74 -5.80 38.58
N PRO A 131 47.45 -6.64 39.36
CA PRO A 131 47.21 -8.08 39.38
C PRO A 131 45.86 -8.42 40.02
N ASN A 132 45.03 -9.10 39.22
CA ASN A 132 43.77 -9.77 39.57
C ASN A 132 43.69 -10.26 41.04
N THR A 133 42.77 -9.67 41.81
CA THR A 133 42.19 -10.30 43.00
C THR A 133 40.70 -10.60 42.76
N SER A 134 40.43 -11.43 41.75
CA SER A 134 39.19 -12.18 41.66
C SER A 134 39.54 -13.67 41.73
N VAL A 135 38.89 -14.40 42.63
CA VAL A 135 39.13 -15.85 42.78
C VAL A 135 38.68 -16.53 41.49
N PRO A 136 39.59 -17.16 40.71
CA PRO A 136 39.19 -17.82 39.48
C PRO A 136 38.39 -19.07 39.82
N VAL A 137 37.29 -19.30 39.11
CA VAL A 137 36.91 -20.69 38.79
C VAL A 137 38.11 -21.26 38.05
N ARG A 138 38.87 -22.11 38.75
CA ARG A 138 40.17 -22.62 38.38
C ARG A 138 40.16 -23.09 36.91
N ALA A 139 40.71 -22.27 36.00
CA ALA A 139 41.19 -22.73 34.72
C ALA A 139 42.14 -23.89 35.03
N THR A 140 41.88 -25.06 34.44
CA THR A 140 42.91 -26.11 34.45
C THR A 140 44.06 -25.50 33.63
N PRO A 141 45.26 -25.29 34.20
CA PRO A 141 46.38 -24.80 33.42
C PRO A 141 46.55 -25.72 32.21
N PRO A 142 46.94 -25.20 31.02
CA PRO A 142 47.21 -26.07 29.88
C PRO A 142 48.16 -27.16 30.36
N SER A 143 47.78 -28.42 30.17
CA SER A 143 48.69 -29.53 30.45
C SER A 143 49.99 -29.24 29.71
N ALA A 144 51.14 -29.41 30.37
CA ALA A 144 52.43 -29.09 29.77
C ALA A 144 52.52 -29.75 28.38
N LEU A 145 52.48 -28.93 27.32
CA LEU A 145 52.54 -29.43 25.95
C LEU A 145 53.94 -29.99 25.74
N ALA A 146 54.04 -31.25 25.27
CA ALA A 146 55.31 -31.80 24.86
C ALA A 146 55.79 -31.11 23.57
N ALA A 147 57.09 -31.18 23.26
CA ALA A 147 57.64 -30.61 22.03
C ALA A 147 56.87 -31.15 20.79
N GLY A 148 56.27 -30.24 20.02
CA GLY A 148 55.47 -30.56 18.83
C GLY A 148 53.96 -30.73 19.08
N GLU A 149 53.46 -30.59 20.31
CA GLU A 149 52.02 -30.61 20.59
C GLU A 149 51.38 -29.21 20.55
N MET A 150 50.14 -29.15 20.10
CA MET A 150 49.29 -27.96 20.03
C MET A 150 47.99 -28.20 20.80
N ALA A 151 47.36 -27.12 21.25
CA ALA A 151 46.11 -27.16 22.01
C ALA A 151 44.96 -26.55 21.21
N ALA A 152 43.90 -27.31 21.01
CA ALA A 152 42.60 -26.80 20.59
C ALA A 152 41.90 -26.24 21.81
N VAL A 153 41.73 -24.92 21.84
CA VAL A 153 41.13 -24.19 22.96
C VAL A 153 39.70 -23.78 22.65
N ALA A 154 38.87 -23.72 23.69
CA ALA A 154 37.54 -23.14 23.56
C ALA A 154 37.67 -21.63 23.30
N GLN A 155 37.17 -21.14 22.16
CA GLN A 155 37.22 -19.70 21.84
C GLN A 155 36.33 -18.85 22.76
N MET A 156 35.33 -19.49 23.36
CA MET A 156 34.40 -18.88 24.31
C MET A 156 33.99 -19.89 25.38
N THR A 157 33.43 -19.40 26.48
CA THR A 157 32.85 -20.28 27.51
C THR A 157 31.71 -21.09 26.90
N SER A 158 31.84 -22.41 26.90
CA SER A 158 30.99 -23.31 26.12
C SER A 158 30.92 -24.71 26.75
N THR A 159 29.91 -25.49 26.39
CA THR A 159 29.79 -26.90 26.78
C THR A 159 30.25 -27.79 25.64
N VAL A 160 31.17 -28.71 25.91
CA VAL A 160 31.66 -29.67 24.92
C VAL A 160 30.53 -30.62 24.50
N VAL A 161 30.13 -30.62 23.24
CA VAL A 161 29.09 -31.52 22.68
C VAL A 161 29.72 -32.79 22.12
N ASP A 162 30.82 -32.65 21.39
CA ASP A 162 31.54 -33.75 20.77
C ASP A 162 33.05 -33.46 20.69
N VAL A 163 33.87 -34.51 20.62
CA VAL A 163 35.35 -34.42 20.57
C VAL A 163 35.92 -35.57 19.75
N ALA A 164 36.98 -35.30 18.99
CA ALA A 164 37.71 -36.33 18.26
C ALA A 164 38.43 -37.29 19.22
N GLU A 165 38.50 -38.58 18.87
CA GLU A 165 39.02 -39.63 19.75
C GLU A 165 40.55 -39.55 19.89
N PRO A 166 41.13 -39.72 21.09
CA PRO A 166 42.58 -39.85 21.27
C PRO A 166 43.18 -40.96 20.40
N GLY A 167 44.28 -40.66 19.72
CA GLY A 167 44.98 -41.54 18.78
C GLY A 167 44.45 -41.49 17.34
N SER A 168 43.34 -40.80 17.08
CA SER A 168 42.81 -40.63 15.73
C SER A 168 43.58 -39.58 14.93
N THR A 169 43.66 -39.75 13.61
CA THR A 169 44.18 -38.73 12.69
C THR A 169 43.00 -37.96 12.11
N VAL A 170 43.01 -36.64 12.26
CA VAL A 170 42.00 -35.69 11.80
C VAL A 170 42.60 -34.88 10.64
N PRO A 171 41.97 -34.84 9.45
CA PRO A 171 42.49 -34.07 8.33
C PRO A 171 42.37 -32.55 8.58
N ALA A 172 43.14 -31.75 7.84
CA ALA A 172 43.04 -30.30 7.89
C ALA A 172 41.62 -29.83 7.55
N GLY A 173 41.03 -29.01 8.42
CA GLY A 173 39.67 -28.46 8.33
C GLY A 173 38.58 -29.29 9.02
N ALA A 174 38.89 -30.47 9.57
CA ALA A 174 37.90 -31.31 10.27
C ALA A 174 37.80 -30.95 11.76
N PRO A 175 36.63 -31.15 12.40
CA PRO A 175 36.41 -30.77 13.79
C PRO A 175 37.22 -31.63 14.77
N LEU A 176 38.03 -30.99 15.60
CA LEU A 176 38.67 -31.56 16.79
C LEU A 176 37.71 -31.61 17.98
N ALA A 177 36.81 -30.62 18.07
CA ALA A 177 35.75 -30.55 19.06
C ALA A 177 34.54 -29.77 18.53
N ILE A 178 33.35 -30.08 19.04
CA ILE A 178 32.12 -29.31 18.83
C ILE A 178 31.71 -28.74 20.18
N LEU A 179 31.55 -27.43 20.26
CA LEU A 179 31.25 -26.68 21.48
C LEU A 179 29.90 -25.98 21.36
N GLU A 180 29.02 -26.15 22.35
CA GLU A 180 27.73 -25.46 22.40
C GLU A 180 27.82 -24.24 23.31
N ALA A 181 27.47 -23.08 22.75
CA ALA A 181 27.27 -21.85 23.48
C ALA A 181 26.07 -21.12 22.89
N MET A 182 25.23 -20.52 23.74
CA MET A 182 24.11 -19.69 23.31
C MET A 182 23.17 -20.35 22.28
N LYS A 183 22.86 -21.65 22.45
CA LYS A 183 22.04 -22.49 21.54
C LYS A 183 22.63 -22.72 20.14
N MET A 184 23.90 -22.41 19.94
CA MET A 184 24.63 -22.63 18.69
C MET A 184 25.83 -23.54 18.93
N GLN A 185 26.09 -24.44 17.97
CA GLN A 185 27.26 -25.30 17.97
C GLN A 185 28.39 -24.65 17.16
N HIS A 186 29.59 -24.63 17.73
CA HIS A 186 30.80 -24.08 17.17
C HIS A 186 31.84 -25.19 17.04
N GLU A 187 32.34 -25.39 15.83
CA GLU A 187 33.36 -26.38 15.55
C GLU A 187 34.75 -25.79 15.79
N VAL A 188 35.59 -26.48 16.56
CA VAL A 188 37.01 -26.18 16.70
C VAL A 188 37.75 -27.06 15.69
N LEU A 189 38.15 -26.47 14.57
CA LEU A 189 38.72 -27.20 13.43
C LEU A 189 40.24 -27.41 13.59
N ALA A 190 40.76 -28.50 13.02
CA ALA A 190 42.19 -28.71 12.87
C ALA A 190 42.75 -27.83 11.73
N GLU A 191 43.70 -26.94 12.01
CA GLU A 191 44.29 -26.07 10.96
C GLU A 191 45.11 -26.86 9.94
N THR A 192 45.71 -27.97 10.38
CA THR A 192 46.51 -28.90 9.58
C THR A 192 46.08 -30.33 9.92
N ALA A 193 46.50 -31.31 9.12
CA ALA A 193 46.32 -32.71 9.47
C ALA A 193 46.98 -32.97 10.82
N ALA A 194 46.24 -33.57 11.76
CA ALA A 194 46.65 -33.65 13.14
C ALA A 194 46.30 -35.01 13.75
N VAL A 195 47.19 -35.56 14.57
CA VAL A 195 46.87 -36.72 15.42
C VAL A 195 46.40 -36.19 16.77
N VAL A 196 45.19 -36.57 17.18
CA VAL A 196 44.65 -36.25 18.51
C VAL A 196 45.49 -36.99 19.55
N VAL A 197 46.15 -36.26 20.44
CA VAL A 197 46.99 -36.87 21.48
C VAL A 197 46.14 -37.23 22.69
N ARG A 198 45.32 -36.29 23.17
CA ARG A 198 44.45 -36.47 24.36
C ARG A 198 43.32 -35.45 24.39
N VAL A 199 42.21 -35.83 25.01
CA VAL A 199 41.06 -34.95 25.27
C VAL A 199 41.14 -34.48 26.72
N GLU A 200 41.20 -33.17 26.92
CA GLU A 200 41.29 -32.52 28.24
C GLU A 200 39.89 -32.15 28.78
N ALA A 201 38.90 -31.98 27.91
CA ALA A 201 37.51 -31.78 28.27
C ALA A 201 36.57 -32.66 27.42
N GLY A 202 35.97 -33.67 28.04
CA GLY A 202 35.04 -34.58 27.38
C GLY A 202 33.62 -34.03 27.23
N ARG A 203 32.79 -34.76 26.48
CA ARG A 203 31.38 -34.43 26.21
C ARG A 203 30.61 -34.11 27.50
N GLY A 204 29.77 -33.08 27.44
CA GLY A 204 28.97 -32.56 28.55
C GLY A 204 29.71 -31.64 29.51
N ARG A 205 31.04 -31.49 29.42
CA ARG A 205 31.81 -30.60 30.31
C ARG A 205 31.72 -29.15 29.83
N THR A 206 31.41 -28.24 30.74
CA THR A 206 31.54 -26.79 30.48
C THR A 206 32.98 -26.34 30.69
N VAL A 207 33.51 -25.62 29.70
CA VAL A 207 34.87 -25.08 29.65
C VAL A 207 34.82 -23.57 29.49
N ALA A 208 35.75 -22.85 30.13
CA ALA A 208 35.88 -21.41 29.97
C ALA A 208 36.58 -21.06 28.65
N ALA A 209 36.42 -19.82 28.18
CA ALA A 209 37.24 -19.30 27.08
C ALA A 209 38.75 -19.48 27.36
N GLY A 210 39.50 -19.93 26.36
CA GLY A 210 40.93 -20.24 26.46
C GLY A 210 41.26 -21.61 27.09
N ALA A 211 40.29 -22.34 27.64
CA ALA A 211 40.55 -23.66 28.19
C ALA A 211 40.85 -24.68 27.08
N THR A 212 41.89 -25.49 27.26
CA THR A 212 42.22 -26.58 26.34
C THR A 212 41.14 -27.66 26.37
N VAL A 213 40.59 -27.99 25.20
CA VAL A 213 39.59 -29.03 25.00
C VAL A 213 40.26 -30.30 24.48
N VAL A 214 41.14 -30.17 23.49
CA VAL A 214 41.89 -31.27 22.88
C VAL A 214 43.34 -30.87 22.69
N VAL A 215 44.28 -31.77 22.99
CA VAL A 215 45.69 -31.63 22.60
C VAL A 215 45.95 -32.51 21.40
N TYR A 216 46.56 -31.96 20.37
CA TYR A 216 46.83 -32.63 19.10
C TYR A 216 48.27 -32.37 18.65
N ARG A 217 48.76 -33.17 17.70
CA ARG A 217 50.09 -33.01 17.09
C ARG A 217 49.92 -32.86 15.58
N PRO A 218 50.39 -31.76 14.97
CA PRO A 218 50.41 -31.64 13.52
C PRO A 218 51.24 -32.77 12.90
N VAL A 219 50.77 -33.31 11.78
CA VAL A 219 51.50 -34.27 10.96
C VAL A 219 51.61 -33.73 9.55
N ASP A 220 52.80 -33.85 8.96
CA ASP A 220 53.00 -33.61 7.54
C ASP A 220 52.28 -34.72 6.79
N SER A 221 51.07 -34.41 6.35
CA SER A 221 50.31 -35.27 5.46
C SER A 221 50.09 -34.51 4.17
N ASP A 222 50.52 -35.08 3.04
CA ASP A 222 50.10 -34.72 1.67
C ASP A 222 48.59 -35.00 1.44
N GLY A 223 47.80 -35.07 2.51
CA GLY A 223 46.37 -35.32 2.49
C GLY A 223 45.65 -34.05 2.09
N ASP A 224 45.04 -34.12 0.90
CA ASP A 224 44.16 -33.11 0.32
C ASP A 224 43.43 -32.30 1.38
N LEU A 225 43.63 -30.98 1.34
CA LEU A 225 42.75 -29.99 1.97
C LEU A 225 41.32 -30.49 1.80
N LEU A 226 40.57 -30.60 2.92
CA LEU A 226 39.17 -31.02 2.92
C LEU A 226 38.50 -30.49 1.67
N ALA A 227 38.17 -31.41 0.76
CA ALA A 227 37.47 -31.12 -0.48
C ALA A 227 36.41 -30.09 -0.15
N THR A 228 36.49 -28.91 -0.79
CA THR A 228 35.48 -27.86 -0.68
C THR A 228 34.15 -28.57 -0.66
N GLN A 229 33.37 -28.46 0.43
CA GLN A 229 32.14 -29.21 0.59
C GLN A 229 31.27 -28.88 -0.63
N VAL A 230 31.28 -29.76 -1.64
CA VAL A 230 30.50 -29.55 -2.85
C VAL A 230 29.08 -29.88 -2.43
N PHE A 231 28.34 -28.84 -2.06
CA PHE A 231 26.92 -28.98 -1.81
C PHE A 231 26.28 -29.42 -3.12
N ASP A 232 25.67 -30.59 -3.10
CA ASP A 232 24.71 -30.96 -4.13
C ASP A 232 23.52 -30.00 -4.00
N LEU A 233 23.50 -28.98 -4.87
CA LEU A 233 22.50 -27.92 -4.87
C LEU A 233 21.09 -28.46 -5.21
N ASP A 234 21.03 -29.64 -5.82
CA ASP A 234 19.78 -30.31 -6.22
C ASP A 234 19.35 -31.39 -5.20
N ARG A 235 20.11 -31.57 -4.12
CA ARG A 235 19.77 -32.53 -3.07
C ARG A 235 18.47 -32.14 -2.38
N SER A 236 17.51 -33.07 -2.38
CA SER A 236 16.26 -32.97 -1.63
C SER A 236 16.52 -32.76 -0.14
N ARG A 237 15.79 -31.82 0.45
CA ARG A 237 15.75 -31.64 1.91
C ARG A 237 14.32 -31.83 2.39
N ALA A 238 14.14 -32.76 3.34
CA ALA A 238 12.81 -33.11 3.83
C ALA A 238 12.01 -31.91 4.37
N ASP A 239 12.68 -30.95 5.00
CA ASP A 239 12.05 -29.72 5.50
C ASP A 239 11.56 -28.80 4.36
N LEU A 240 12.37 -28.64 3.31
CA LEU A 240 11.99 -27.89 2.10
C LEU A 240 10.90 -28.61 1.31
N ASP A 241 10.96 -29.94 1.22
CA ASP A 241 9.95 -30.76 0.54
C ASP A 241 8.58 -30.61 1.22
N GLU A 242 8.53 -30.56 2.55
CA GLU A 242 7.29 -30.27 3.28
C GLU A 242 6.75 -28.88 2.95
N VAL A 243 7.60 -27.84 2.95
CA VAL A 243 7.20 -26.48 2.59
C VAL A 243 6.65 -26.42 1.16
N ASN A 244 7.36 -27.04 0.21
CA ASN A 244 6.95 -27.10 -1.19
C ASN A 244 5.60 -27.81 -1.35
N GLU A 245 5.37 -28.91 -0.64
CA GLU A 245 4.08 -29.61 -0.65
C GLU A 245 2.96 -28.75 -0.06
N ARG A 246 3.20 -28.08 1.07
CA ARG A 246 2.21 -27.16 1.68
C ARG A 246 1.86 -26.01 0.73
N HIS A 247 2.84 -25.46 0.00
CA HIS A 247 2.56 -24.46 -1.04
C HIS A 247 1.78 -25.06 -2.22
N ARG A 248 2.16 -26.25 -2.68
CA ARG A 248 1.51 -26.94 -3.82
C ARG A 248 0.01 -27.14 -3.59
N ILE A 249 -0.40 -27.58 -2.40
CA ILE A 249 -1.81 -27.81 -2.02
C ILE A 249 -2.68 -26.54 -2.17
N THR A 250 -2.09 -25.35 -2.03
CA THR A 250 -2.82 -24.09 -2.17
C THR A 250 -3.10 -23.69 -3.63
N ARG A 251 -2.40 -24.33 -4.59
CA ARG A 251 -2.48 -24.03 -6.03
C ARG A 251 -3.63 -24.80 -6.69
N ASP A 252 -4.14 -24.25 -7.78
CA ASP A 252 -5.27 -24.82 -8.54
C ASP A 252 -4.98 -26.25 -9.02
N GLY A 253 -3.74 -26.53 -9.43
CA GLY A 253 -3.31 -27.88 -9.85
C GLY A 253 -3.47 -28.96 -8.79
N ALA A 254 -3.50 -28.58 -7.50
CA ALA A 254 -3.75 -29.51 -6.39
C ALA A 254 -5.22 -29.52 -5.92
N ARG A 255 -6.11 -28.73 -6.54
CA ARG A 255 -7.51 -28.54 -6.13
C ARG A 255 -8.50 -28.81 -7.28
N PRO A 256 -8.38 -29.91 -8.03
CA PRO A 256 -9.13 -30.13 -9.27
C PRO A 256 -10.65 -30.11 -9.09
N ALA A 257 -11.17 -30.58 -7.95
CA ALA A 257 -12.61 -30.55 -7.68
C ALA A 257 -13.16 -29.13 -7.49
N ALA A 258 -12.41 -28.23 -6.84
CA ALA A 258 -12.81 -26.83 -6.66
C ALA A 258 -12.75 -26.07 -8.00
N VAL A 259 -11.68 -26.28 -8.77
CA VAL A 259 -11.50 -25.72 -10.11
C VAL A 259 -12.63 -26.18 -11.05
N ALA A 260 -12.93 -27.48 -11.07
CA ALA A 260 -13.99 -28.03 -11.90
C ALA A 260 -15.36 -27.43 -11.56
N LYS A 261 -15.68 -27.23 -10.26
CA LYS A 261 -16.93 -26.58 -9.83
C LYS A 261 -17.04 -25.12 -10.30
N ARG A 262 -15.93 -24.35 -10.27
CA ARG A 262 -15.91 -22.96 -10.79
C ARG A 262 -16.10 -22.94 -12.31
N ARG A 263 -15.34 -23.75 -13.03
CA ARG A 263 -15.41 -23.79 -14.50
C ARG A 263 -16.77 -24.30 -15.00
N ALA A 264 -17.43 -25.19 -14.26
CA ALA A 264 -18.77 -25.68 -14.60
C ALA A 264 -19.84 -24.58 -14.61
N ILE A 265 -19.64 -23.49 -13.87
CA ILE A 265 -20.52 -22.31 -13.89
C ILE A 265 -19.94 -21.15 -14.73
N GLY A 266 -18.98 -21.45 -15.61
CA GLY A 266 -18.38 -20.47 -16.52
C GLY A 266 -17.46 -19.45 -15.84
N ARG A 267 -16.96 -19.75 -14.63
CA ARG A 267 -16.13 -18.82 -13.86
C ARG A 267 -14.70 -19.28 -13.67
N ARG A 268 -13.82 -18.30 -13.56
CA ARG A 268 -12.40 -18.43 -13.21
C ARG A 268 -12.22 -18.62 -11.70
N THR A 269 -11.05 -19.10 -11.31
CA THR A 269 -10.61 -19.13 -9.91
C THR A 269 -9.98 -17.79 -9.51
N ALA A 270 -9.82 -17.58 -8.19
CA ALA A 270 -9.06 -16.44 -7.66
C ALA A 270 -7.63 -16.37 -8.22
N ARG A 271 -6.98 -17.53 -8.42
CA ARG A 271 -5.60 -17.59 -8.93
C ARG A 271 -5.54 -17.35 -10.44
N GLU A 272 -6.52 -17.81 -11.20
CA GLU A 272 -6.65 -17.51 -12.64
C GLU A 272 -6.83 -16.00 -12.87
N ASN A 273 -7.70 -15.34 -12.08
CA ASN A 273 -7.89 -13.88 -12.17
C ASN A 273 -6.63 -13.08 -11.80
N ILE A 274 -5.91 -13.47 -10.73
CA ILE A 274 -4.64 -12.83 -10.39
C ILE A 274 -3.59 -13.06 -11.46
N ALA A 275 -3.45 -14.28 -11.98
CA ALA A 275 -2.47 -14.60 -13.01
C ALA A 275 -2.73 -13.83 -14.32
N ASP A 276 -3.99 -13.63 -14.70
CA ASP A 276 -4.35 -12.85 -15.89
C ASP A 276 -4.11 -11.34 -15.70
N LEU A 277 -4.17 -10.84 -14.47
CA LEU A 277 -4.00 -9.42 -14.15
C LEU A 277 -2.55 -8.97 -13.98
N VAL A 278 -1.69 -9.82 -13.42
CA VAL A 278 -0.32 -9.44 -13.08
C VAL A 278 0.64 -9.79 -14.21
N ASP A 279 1.81 -9.17 -14.23
CA ASP A 279 2.85 -9.53 -15.20
C ASP A 279 3.50 -10.86 -14.80
N ASP A 280 3.90 -11.65 -15.80
CA ASP A 280 4.43 -13.00 -15.60
C ASP A 280 5.61 -13.04 -14.61
N GLY A 281 5.50 -13.92 -13.62
CA GLY A 281 6.53 -14.09 -12.59
C GLY A 281 6.67 -12.94 -11.57
N SER A 282 5.79 -11.93 -11.61
CA SER A 282 5.88 -10.76 -10.70
C SER A 282 5.21 -10.96 -9.34
N PHE A 283 4.27 -11.91 -9.22
CA PHE A 283 3.42 -12.05 -8.03
C PHE A 283 4.16 -12.68 -6.84
N VAL A 284 4.29 -11.92 -5.76
CA VAL A 284 4.84 -12.35 -4.47
C VAL A 284 3.70 -12.46 -3.46
N GLU A 285 3.25 -13.68 -3.22
CA GLU A 285 2.09 -14.00 -2.37
C GLU A 285 2.40 -13.89 -0.87
N TYR A 286 1.50 -13.28 -0.10
CA TYR A 286 1.59 -13.15 1.35
C TYR A 286 0.62 -14.11 2.04
N GLY A 287 1.14 -14.87 3.01
CA GLY A 287 0.31 -15.75 3.84
C GLY A 287 -0.38 -16.86 3.04
N ALA A 288 0.27 -17.42 2.02
CA ALA A 288 -0.27 -18.52 1.22
C ALA A 288 -0.66 -19.74 2.08
N LEU A 289 0.11 -20.03 3.13
CA LEU A 289 -0.06 -21.18 4.02
C LEU A 289 -1.05 -20.92 5.19
N VAL A 290 -1.71 -19.78 5.20
CA VAL A 290 -2.70 -19.42 6.23
C VAL A 290 -3.95 -20.31 6.07
N ILE A 291 -4.52 -20.72 7.20
CA ILE A 291 -5.72 -21.56 7.29
C ILE A 291 -6.78 -20.87 8.16
N ALA A 292 -8.04 -21.29 8.08
CA ALA A 292 -9.13 -20.74 8.88
C ALA A 292 -8.92 -20.97 10.39
N ALA A 293 -9.41 -20.04 11.21
CA ALA A 293 -9.34 -20.09 12.67
C ALA A 293 -10.40 -21.03 13.27
N GLN A 294 -10.33 -22.32 12.93
CA GLN A 294 -11.34 -23.33 13.26
C GLN A 294 -10.76 -24.65 13.78
N LYS A 295 -9.57 -24.61 14.38
CA LYS A 295 -8.89 -25.76 14.99
C LYS A 295 -9.70 -26.42 16.11
N ALA A 296 -10.57 -25.66 16.79
CA ALA A 296 -11.44 -26.23 17.83
C ALA A 296 -12.50 -27.21 17.30
N ARG A 297 -12.80 -27.19 15.99
CA ARG A 297 -13.87 -28.01 15.39
C ARG A 297 -13.46 -28.81 14.14
N ARG A 298 -12.24 -28.63 13.65
CA ARG A 298 -11.71 -29.35 12.47
C ARG A 298 -10.28 -29.82 12.71
N SER A 299 -9.88 -30.91 12.06
CA SER A 299 -8.49 -31.37 12.10
C SER A 299 -7.57 -30.44 11.31
N MET A 300 -6.27 -30.49 11.61
CA MET A 300 -5.28 -29.70 10.87
C MET A 300 -5.25 -30.06 9.38
N ASP A 301 -5.32 -31.35 9.04
CA ASP A 301 -5.30 -31.81 7.65
C ASP A 301 -6.53 -31.33 6.86
N ASP A 302 -7.72 -31.32 7.48
CA ASP A 302 -8.93 -30.75 6.88
C ASP A 302 -8.76 -29.26 6.61
N LEU A 303 -8.27 -28.50 7.60
CA LEU A 303 -8.05 -27.06 7.45
C LEU A 303 -7.05 -26.75 6.33
N ILE A 304 -5.97 -27.52 6.22
CA ILE A 304 -4.96 -27.31 5.18
C ILE A 304 -5.51 -27.63 3.80
N ALA A 305 -6.32 -28.69 3.66
CA ALA A 305 -6.92 -29.06 2.37
C ALA A 305 -8.08 -28.12 1.95
N ASN A 306 -8.92 -27.71 2.90
CA ASN A 306 -10.21 -27.07 2.62
C ASN A 306 -10.28 -25.58 2.98
N THR A 307 -9.26 -25.02 3.62
CA THR A 307 -9.16 -23.57 3.90
C THR A 307 -7.84 -22.94 3.41
N PRO A 308 -7.35 -23.29 2.21
CA PRO A 308 -6.08 -22.76 1.71
C PRO A 308 -6.12 -21.22 1.64
N ALA A 309 -5.04 -20.59 2.09
CA ALA A 309 -4.88 -19.15 2.18
C ALA A 309 -5.99 -18.42 3.00
N ASP A 310 -6.77 -19.17 3.80
CA ASP A 310 -8.03 -18.75 4.42
C ASP A 310 -9.03 -18.09 3.46
N GLY A 311 -9.03 -18.53 2.19
CA GLY A 311 -9.94 -18.02 1.17
C GLY A 311 -9.64 -16.60 0.68
N LEU A 312 -8.42 -16.11 0.89
CA LEU A 312 -7.94 -14.86 0.31
C LEU A 312 -6.53 -15.06 -0.26
N VAL A 313 -6.40 -15.00 -1.58
CA VAL A 313 -5.11 -14.94 -2.26
C VAL A 313 -4.71 -13.48 -2.40
N GLY A 314 -3.51 -13.11 -1.97
CA GLY A 314 -3.09 -11.72 -2.08
C GLY A 314 -1.60 -11.51 -1.91
N GLY A 315 -1.09 -10.44 -2.51
CA GLY A 315 0.34 -10.18 -2.59
C GLY A 315 0.68 -8.87 -3.28
N VAL A 316 1.98 -8.69 -3.54
CA VAL A 316 2.50 -7.59 -4.36
C VAL A 316 2.85 -8.15 -5.74
N ALA A 317 2.58 -7.38 -6.80
CA ALA A 317 2.89 -7.76 -8.17
C ALA A 317 3.28 -6.52 -8.99
N THR A 318 3.60 -6.72 -10.27
CA THR A 318 3.56 -5.64 -11.26
C THR A 318 2.38 -5.84 -12.20
N ILE A 319 1.79 -4.74 -12.68
CA ILE A 319 0.72 -4.71 -13.67
C ILE A 319 1.09 -3.68 -14.75
N GLY A 320 1.38 -4.14 -15.97
CA GLY A 320 1.74 -3.27 -17.10
C GLY A 320 3.21 -2.83 -17.10
N ALA A 321 4.12 -3.64 -16.55
CA ALA A 321 5.54 -3.31 -16.48
C ALA A 321 6.21 -3.12 -17.85
N ASP A 322 5.66 -3.71 -18.91
CA ASP A 322 6.18 -3.55 -20.27
C ASP A 322 5.98 -2.12 -20.78
N ASP A 323 4.85 -1.47 -20.42
CA ASP A 323 4.54 -0.10 -20.84
C ASP A 323 5.10 0.96 -19.89
N PHE A 324 5.04 0.71 -18.57
CA PHE A 324 5.31 1.75 -17.57
C PHE A 324 6.62 1.56 -16.81
N GLY A 325 7.29 0.42 -16.97
CA GLY A 325 8.43 0.00 -16.17
C GLY A 325 8.03 -0.53 -14.79
N ARG A 326 8.94 -1.27 -14.15
CA ARG A 326 8.65 -1.97 -12.88
C ARG A 326 8.24 -1.06 -11.72
N ASP A 327 8.84 0.11 -11.61
CA ASP A 327 8.63 1.01 -10.46
C ASP A 327 7.22 1.59 -10.44
N ARG A 328 6.68 1.99 -11.60
CA ARG A 328 5.31 2.53 -11.75
C ARG A 328 4.24 1.43 -11.85
N SER A 329 4.66 0.20 -12.04
CA SER A 329 3.76 -0.95 -12.23
C SER A 329 3.49 -1.73 -10.96
N ALA A 330 4.22 -1.45 -9.87
CA ALA A 330 4.04 -2.15 -8.60
C ALA A 330 2.63 -1.90 -8.01
N ALA A 331 1.93 -2.97 -7.67
CA ALA A 331 0.58 -2.92 -7.10
C ALA A 331 0.39 -4.00 -6.02
N VAL A 332 -0.56 -3.78 -5.13
CA VAL A 332 -1.12 -4.82 -4.27
C VAL A 332 -2.34 -5.43 -4.95
N VAL A 333 -2.36 -6.75 -5.07
CA VAL A 333 -3.49 -7.49 -5.66
C VAL A 333 -4.04 -8.47 -4.63
N MET A 334 -5.36 -8.49 -4.49
CA MET A 334 -6.09 -9.36 -3.57
C MET A 334 -7.30 -9.97 -4.28
N SER A 335 -7.58 -11.24 -4.00
CA SER A 335 -8.78 -11.92 -4.47
C SER A 335 -9.31 -12.85 -3.40
N TYR A 336 -10.56 -12.66 -3.00
CA TYR A 336 -11.26 -13.71 -2.27
C TYR A 336 -11.44 -14.93 -3.18
N ASP A 337 -11.35 -16.12 -2.59
CA ASP A 337 -11.60 -17.39 -3.26
C ASP A 337 -12.97 -17.91 -2.84
N TYR A 338 -13.97 -17.75 -3.71
CA TYR A 338 -15.34 -18.18 -3.44
C TYR A 338 -15.45 -19.70 -3.15
N THR A 339 -14.50 -20.50 -3.64
CA THR A 339 -14.49 -21.95 -3.38
C THR A 339 -14.12 -22.30 -1.94
N VAL A 340 -13.55 -21.35 -1.20
CA VAL A 340 -13.20 -21.50 0.22
C VAL A 340 -14.22 -20.74 1.07
N LEU A 341 -15.14 -21.49 1.69
CA LEU A 341 -16.14 -20.94 2.61
C LEU A 341 -16.91 -19.75 2.01
N ALA A 342 -17.27 -19.81 0.73
CA ALA A 342 -18.02 -18.79 -0.02
C ALA A 342 -17.33 -17.41 -0.06
N GLY A 343 -15.99 -17.37 -0.03
CA GLY A 343 -15.23 -16.11 -0.07
C GLY A 343 -15.48 -15.22 1.15
N THR A 344 -15.91 -15.81 2.27
CA THR A 344 -16.25 -15.08 3.49
C THR A 344 -15.01 -14.61 4.26
N GLN A 345 -15.18 -13.52 4.99
CA GLN A 345 -14.16 -12.81 5.74
C GLN A 345 -13.99 -13.45 7.12
N GLY A 346 -12.93 -14.23 7.29
CA GLY A 346 -12.54 -14.85 8.55
C GLY A 346 -11.46 -14.03 9.25
N TRP A 347 -11.10 -14.40 10.47
CA TRP A 347 -10.13 -13.62 11.24
C TRP A 347 -8.73 -13.61 10.62
N ARG A 348 -8.32 -14.73 10.02
CA ARG A 348 -6.98 -14.85 9.44
C ARG A 348 -6.90 -14.13 8.11
N ASN A 349 -7.93 -14.20 7.27
CA ASN A 349 -7.98 -13.40 6.04
C ASN A 349 -8.21 -11.90 6.27
N HIS A 350 -8.87 -11.48 7.36
CA HIS A 350 -8.85 -10.08 7.82
C HIS A 350 -7.42 -9.63 8.13
N ALA A 351 -6.68 -10.38 8.94
CA ALA A 351 -5.28 -10.05 9.26
C ALA A 351 -4.37 -10.01 8.01
N LYS A 352 -4.62 -10.88 7.02
CA LYS A 352 -3.93 -10.82 5.72
C LYS A 352 -4.28 -9.56 4.93
N THR A 353 -5.58 -9.21 4.87
CA THR A 353 -6.06 -7.99 4.20
C THR A 353 -5.41 -6.76 4.84
N ASP A 354 -5.43 -6.66 6.17
CA ASP A 354 -4.81 -5.57 6.92
C ASP A 354 -3.32 -5.46 6.63
N ARG A 355 -2.62 -6.60 6.56
CA ARG A 355 -1.18 -6.63 6.23
C ARG A 355 -0.90 -6.09 4.83
N LEU A 356 -1.70 -6.49 3.85
CA LEU A 356 -1.55 -6.07 2.46
C LEU A 356 -1.91 -4.59 2.26
N LEU A 357 -2.98 -4.11 2.90
CA LEU A 357 -3.35 -2.70 2.90
C LEU A 357 -2.30 -1.82 3.60
N ASP A 358 -1.68 -2.30 4.69
CA ASP A 358 -0.55 -1.60 5.31
C ASP A 358 0.68 -1.54 4.39
N ILE A 359 0.96 -2.59 3.61
CA ILE A 359 2.02 -2.56 2.58
C ILE A 359 1.69 -1.53 1.50
N ALA A 360 0.46 -1.54 0.97
CA ALA A 360 0.02 -0.57 -0.02
C ALA A 360 0.20 0.86 0.49
N ARG A 361 -0.26 1.14 1.72
CA ARG A 361 -0.16 2.45 2.36
C ARG A 361 1.28 2.90 2.63
N ARG A 362 2.19 1.99 3.00
CA ARG A 362 3.60 2.35 3.29
C ARG A 362 4.40 2.66 2.04
N ARG A 363 3.97 2.14 0.89
CA ARG A 363 4.68 2.23 -0.39
C ARG A 363 3.90 3.02 -1.44
N ASP A 364 2.76 3.59 -1.07
CA ASP A 364 1.84 4.29 -1.96
C ASP A 364 1.47 3.47 -3.21
N LEU A 365 1.25 2.16 -3.03
CA LEU A 365 0.93 1.25 -4.14
C LEU A 365 -0.58 1.24 -4.43
N PRO A 366 -0.98 1.22 -5.72
CA PRO A 366 -2.34 0.92 -6.13
C PRO A 366 -2.83 -0.43 -5.57
N VAL A 367 -4.14 -0.53 -5.37
CA VAL A 367 -4.80 -1.76 -4.88
C VAL A 367 -5.82 -2.25 -5.91
N VAL A 368 -5.68 -3.49 -6.36
CA VAL A 368 -6.75 -4.20 -7.09
C VAL A 368 -7.32 -5.29 -6.20
N PHE A 369 -8.65 -5.28 -6.02
CA PHE A 369 -9.33 -6.22 -5.13
C PHE A 369 -10.50 -6.92 -5.82
N PHE A 370 -10.37 -8.22 -6.08
CA PHE A 370 -11.50 -9.07 -6.46
C PHE A 370 -12.32 -9.43 -5.20
N THR A 371 -13.49 -8.82 -5.07
CA THR A 371 -14.25 -8.80 -3.81
C THR A 371 -15.39 -9.82 -3.73
N GLU A 372 -15.43 -10.83 -4.61
CA GLU A 372 -16.46 -11.91 -4.58
C GLU A 372 -16.51 -12.61 -3.21
N GLY A 373 -17.66 -12.56 -2.53
CA GLY A 373 -17.84 -13.22 -1.24
C GLY A 373 -19.07 -12.80 -0.45
N GLY A 374 -19.36 -13.57 0.61
CA GLY A 374 -20.59 -13.47 1.41
C GLY A 374 -20.50 -12.61 2.69
N GLY A 375 -19.41 -11.89 2.93
CA GLY A 375 -19.21 -11.07 4.13
C GLY A 375 -18.59 -11.83 5.31
N GLY A 376 -18.85 -11.33 6.53
CA GLY A 376 -18.25 -11.84 7.77
C GLY A 376 -18.55 -13.32 8.02
N ARG A 377 -17.53 -14.08 8.41
CA ARG A 377 -17.62 -15.51 8.65
C ARG A 377 -18.00 -15.81 10.10
N PRO A 378 -19.16 -16.44 10.38
CA PRO A 378 -19.61 -16.71 11.76
C PRO A 378 -18.92 -17.91 12.42
N GLY A 379 -18.14 -18.69 11.67
CA GLY A 379 -17.68 -20.01 12.08
C GLY A 379 -16.26 -20.09 12.64
N ASP A 380 -15.57 -18.96 12.84
CA ASP A 380 -14.20 -18.96 13.36
C ASP A 380 -14.22 -19.09 14.89
N THR A 381 -13.86 -20.29 15.39
CA THR A 381 -14.05 -20.72 16.78
C THR A 381 -12.79 -20.63 17.65
N ASP A 382 -11.63 -20.36 17.06
CA ASP A 382 -10.35 -20.38 17.80
C ASP A 382 -10.11 -19.09 18.61
N LEU A 383 -11.02 -18.13 18.53
CA LEU A 383 -10.85 -16.79 19.09
C LEU A 383 -11.99 -16.51 20.07
N ASP A 384 -11.64 -15.88 21.18
CA ASP A 384 -12.61 -15.36 22.15
C ASP A 384 -13.07 -13.97 21.70
N ILE A 385 -14.00 -13.94 20.74
CA ILE A 385 -14.56 -12.72 20.17
C ILE A 385 -16.05 -12.60 20.51
N VAL A 386 -16.48 -11.38 20.86
CA VAL A 386 -17.90 -11.09 21.07
C VAL A 386 -18.55 -10.63 19.77
N ALA A 387 -18.03 -9.57 19.15
CA ALA A 387 -18.66 -8.93 18.00
C ALA A 387 -17.73 -8.68 16.80
N GLY A 388 -16.41 -8.64 16.99
CA GLY A 388 -15.45 -8.34 15.92
C GLY A 388 -15.60 -6.95 15.31
N LEU A 389 -16.19 -5.98 16.02
CA LEU A 389 -16.40 -4.61 15.53
C LEU A 389 -15.12 -3.74 15.60
N ASP A 390 -14.06 -4.27 16.15
CA ASP A 390 -12.72 -3.68 16.23
C ASP A 390 -11.83 -4.04 15.02
N VAL A 391 -12.33 -4.81 14.05
CA VAL A 391 -11.59 -5.11 12.81
C VAL A 391 -11.24 -3.81 12.07
N PRO A 392 -9.94 -3.56 11.79
CA PRO A 392 -9.52 -2.31 11.18
C PRO A 392 -9.68 -2.30 9.65
N THR A 393 -9.96 -3.45 9.03
CA THR A 393 -9.88 -3.66 7.58
C THR A 393 -10.68 -2.67 6.75
N PHE A 394 -11.93 -2.39 7.13
CA PHE A 394 -12.78 -1.45 6.38
C PHE A 394 -12.24 -0.02 6.45
N ARG A 395 -11.72 0.38 7.62
CA ARG A 395 -11.04 1.66 7.80
C ARG A 395 -9.74 1.71 7.00
N ALA A 396 -8.94 0.65 7.03
CA ALA A 396 -7.68 0.57 6.30
C ALA A 396 -7.90 0.68 4.79
N MET A 397 -8.97 0.07 4.26
CA MET A 397 -9.34 0.18 2.86
C MET A 397 -9.71 1.62 2.49
N GLY A 398 -10.57 2.27 3.29
CA GLY A 398 -10.92 3.67 3.07
C GLY A 398 -9.73 4.64 3.13
N GLN A 399 -8.68 4.30 3.87
CA GLN A 399 -7.44 5.09 3.93
C GLN A 399 -6.55 4.97 2.68
N ILE A 400 -6.78 3.99 1.80
CA ILE A 400 -6.04 3.86 0.54
C ILE A 400 -6.40 5.01 -0.41
N ARG A 401 -7.67 5.43 -0.41
CA ARG A 401 -8.19 6.48 -1.31
C ARG A 401 -7.35 7.75 -1.29
N ASP A 402 -6.90 8.18 -0.12
CA ASP A 402 -6.11 9.41 0.03
C ASP A 402 -4.67 9.31 -0.50
N ARG A 403 -4.22 8.11 -0.93
CA ARG A 403 -2.81 7.82 -1.23
C ARG A 403 -2.58 7.22 -2.60
N ALA A 404 -3.39 6.25 -3.01
CA ALA A 404 -3.17 5.50 -4.24
C ALA A 404 -4.50 5.08 -4.90
N PRO A 405 -4.51 4.81 -6.22
CA PRO A 405 -5.67 4.26 -6.90
C PRO A 405 -6.13 2.93 -6.31
N SER A 406 -7.43 2.74 -6.19
CA SER A 406 -8.03 1.48 -5.73
C SER A 406 -9.18 1.06 -6.64
N ILE A 407 -9.14 -0.18 -7.12
CA ILE A 407 -10.14 -0.74 -8.03
C ILE A 407 -10.68 -2.04 -7.46
N ALA A 408 -11.99 -2.12 -7.29
CA ALA A 408 -12.69 -3.36 -6.97
C ALA A 408 -13.15 -4.05 -8.26
N VAL A 409 -13.01 -5.38 -8.29
CA VAL A 409 -13.56 -6.22 -9.34
C VAL A 409 -14.60 -7.14 -8.74
N VAL A 410 -15.82 -7.10 -9.27
CA VAL A 410 -16.94 -7.89 -8.77
C VAL A 410 -17.47 -8.82 -9.86
N SER A 411 -17.30 -10.12 -9.65
CA SER A 411 -18.04 -11.13 -10.40
C SER A 411 -18.89 -11.98 -9.46
N GLY A 412 -20.18 -12.12 -9.77
CA GLY A 412 -21.17 -12.73 -8.88
C GLY A 412 -21.42 -12.02 -7.58
N ARG A 413 -21.44 -12.79 -6.48
CA ARG A 413 -22.07 -12.37 -5.23
C ARG A 413 -21.06 -11.63 -4.36
N CYS A 414 -21.36 -10.38 -4.03
CA CYS A 414 -20.55 -9.51 -3.18
C CYS A 414 -21.44 -8.88 -2.12
N PHE A 415 -21.41 -9.43 -0.91
CA PHE A 415 -22.32 -9.03 0.17
C PHE A 415 -21.62 -8.58 1.45
N ALA A 416 -22.31 -7.73 2.21
CA ALA A 416 -21.89 -7.25 3.52
C ALA A 416 -20.48 -6.67 3.51
N GLY A 417 -19.55 -7.20 4.30
CA GLY A 417 -18.19 -6.65 4.38
C GLY A 417 -17.42 -6.72 3.05
N ASN A 418 -17.72 -7.68 2.17
CA ASN A 418 -17.12 -7.72 0.83
C ASN A 418 -17.59 -6.52 -0.01
N ALA A 419 -18.89 -6.21 0.03
CA ALA A 419 -19.48 -5.05 -0.64
C ALA A 419 -18.99 -3.74 -0.03
N ALA A 420 -18.80 -3.68 1.29
CA ALA A 420 -18.23 -2.52 1.96
C ALA A 420 -16.79 -2.22 1.51
N LEU A 421 -15.98 -3.25 1.26
CA LEU A 421 -14.63 -3.08 0.70
C LEU A 421 -14.70 -2.62 -0.77
N ALA A 422 -15.63 -3.17 -1.56
CA ALA A 422 -15.83 -2.77 -2.95
C ALA A 422 -16.25 -1.29 -3.06
N GLY A 423 -17.24 -0.87 -2.28
CA GLY A 423 -17.74 0.51 -2.23
C GLY A 423 -16.79 1.52 -1.61
N ALA A 424 -15.68 1.07 -1.01
CA ALA A 424 -14.62 1.94 -0.52
C ALA A 424 -13.50 2.20 -1.55
N CYS A 425 -13.49 1.46 -2.68
CA CYS A 425 -12.58 1.72 -3.80
C CYS A 425 -12.92 3.01 -4.55
N ASP A 426 -11.99 3.49 -5.37
CA ASP A 426 -12.25 4.60 -6.30
C ASP A 426 -13.17 4.18 -7.44
N LEU A 427 -12.98 2.94 -7.93
CA LEU A 427 -13.68 2.40 -9.08
C LEU A 427 -14.17 0.97 -8.81
N ILE A 428 -15.34 0.63 -9.32
CA ILE A 428 -15.91 -0.73 -9.33
C ILE A 428 -16.11 -1.18 -10.78
N VAL A 429 -15.39 -2.24 -11.15
CA VAL A 429 -15.60 -2.99 -12.40
C VAL A 429 -16.42 -4.24 -12.06
N ALA A 430 -17.55 -4.46 -12.74
CA ALA A 430 -18.42 -5.61 -12.45
C ALA A 430 -18.87 -6.36 -13.70
N THR A 431 -19.04 -7.68 -13.61
CA THR A 431 -19.59 -8.51 -14.69
C THR A 431 -21.12 -8.52 -14.68
N PRO A 432 -21.80 -8.97 -15.77
CA PRO A 432 -23.26 -8.85 -15.88
C PRO A 432 -24.03 -9.74 -14.89
N ASP A 433 -23.36 -10.72 -14.28
CA ASP A 433 -23.92 -11.61 -13.27
C ASP A 433 -23.63 -11.16 -11.82
N ALA A 434 -23.04 -9.98 -11.65
CA ALA A 434 -22.73 -9.42 -10.34
C ALA A 434 -23.99 -9.03 -9.55
N ASN A 435 -23.95 -9.30 -8.26
CA ASN A 435 -24.95 -8.96 -7.25
C ASN A 435 -24.24 -8.34 -6.06
N ILE A 436 -24.46 -7.05 -5.83
CA ILE A 436 -23.72 -6.25 -4.85
C ILE A 436 -24.70 -5.74 -3.79
N GLY A 437 -24.48 -6.01 -2.51
CA GLY A 437 -25.40 -5.53 -1.48
C GLY A 437 -24.79 -5.45 -0.08
N MET A 438 -25.18 -4.43 0.69
CA MET A 438 -24.71 -4.25 2.07
C MET A 438 -25.22 -5.36 3.02
N GLY A 439 -26.22 -6.14 2.62
CA GLY A 439 -26.66 -7.33 3.32
C GLY A 439 -26.92 -8.46 2.33
N GLY A 440 -26.41 -9.66 2.63
CA GLY A 440 -26.76 -10.88 1.88
C GLY A 440 -28.07 -11.49 2.36
N PRO A 441 -28.54 -12.60 1.74
CA PRO A 441 -29.84 -13.21 2.05
C PRO A 441 -30.05 -13.48 3.55
N ALA A 442 -29.05 -14.06 4.21
CA ALA A 442 -29.11 -14.38 5.63
C ALA A 442 -29.25 -13.15 6.56
N MET A 443 -28.69 -12.00 6.16
CA MET A 443 -28.82 -10.76 6.93
C MET A 443 -30.21 -10.13 6.75
N ILE A 444 -30.75 -10.20 5.52
CA ILE A 444 -32.08 -9.68 5.20
C ILE A 444 -33.16 -10.49 5.91
N SER A 445 -33.08 -11.82 5.82
CA SER A 445 -34.02 -12.70 6.53
C SER A 445 -33.85 -12.63 8.04
N GLY A 446 -32.61 -12.58 8.54
CA GLY A 446 -32.31 -12.36 9.95
C GLY A 446 -32.86 -11.03 10.49
N GLY A 447 -33.03 -10.02 9.63
CA GLY A 447 -33.67 -8.74 9.95
C GLY A 447 -35.19 -8.72 9.83
N GLY A 448 -35.83 -9.84 9.44
CA GLY A 448 -37.28 -9.94 9.27
C GLY A 448 -37.81 -9.24 8.02
N LEU A 449 -36.96 -8.97 7.02
CA LEU A 449 -37.33 -8.23 5.81
C LEU A 449 -37.82 -9.13 4.66
N GLY A 450 -37.88 -10.45 4.90
CA GLY A 450 -38.27 -11.45 3.91
C GLY A 450 -37.12 -12.36 3.48
N GLU A 451 -37.43 -13.30 2.60
CA GLU A 451 -36.48 -14.24 1.99
C GLU A 451 -36.29 -13.86 0.53
N PHE A 452 -35.04 -13.72 0.11
CA PHE A 452 -34.68 -13.32 -1.25
C PHE A 452 -33.55 -14.21 -1.75
N ALA A 453 -33.59 -14.57 -3.03
CA ALA A 453 -32.46 -15.18 -3.70
C ALA A 453 -31.30 -14.17 -3.78
N PRO A 454 -30.03 -14.63 -3.76
CA PRO A 454 -28.88 -13.76 -3.99
C PRO A 454 -28.99 -12.88 -5.24
N GLU A 455 -29.59 -13.42 -6.30
CA GLU A 455 -29.78 -12.76 -7.60
C GLU A 455 -30.81 -11.61 -7.58
N GLU A 456 -31.60 -11.52 -6.50
CA GLU A 456 -32.55 -10.42 -6.29
C GLU A 456 -31.91 -9.25 -5.54
N ILE A 457 -30.69 -9.42 -5.01
CA ILE A 457 -30.02 -8.45 -4.13
C ILE A 457 -28.97 -7.69 -4.93
N GLY A 458 -29.33 -6.45 -5.28
CA GLY A 458 -28.44 -5.54 -5.99
C GLY A 458 -27.93 -6.08 -7.33
N PRO A 459 -28.81 -6.52 -8.24
CA PRO A 459 -28.43 -6.98 -9.56
C PRO A 459 -27.78 -5.86 -10.37
N ILE A 460 -26.92 -6.22 -11.34
CA ILE A 460 -26.14 -5.26 -12.13
C ILE A 460 -26.99 -4.16 -12.78
N GLN A 461 -28.23 -4.46 -13.20
CA GLN A 461 -29.15 -3.50 -13.83
C GLN A 461 -29.54 -2.37 -12.88
N THR A 462 -29.62 -2.64 -11.58
CA THR A 462 -29.85 -1.62 -10.55
C THR A 462 -28.56 -0.88 -10.25
N GLN A 463 -27.46 -1.61 -10.06
CA GLN A 463 -26.20 -1.03 -9.59
C GLN A 463 -25.48 -0.14 -10.63
N ARG A 464 -25.68 -0.40 -11.92
CA ARG A 464 -25.18 0.51 -12.97
C ARG A 464 -26.00 1.81 -13.08
N ARG A 465 -27.29 1.77 -12.72
CA ARG A 465 -28.22 2.92 -12.85
C ARG A 465 -28.21 3.86 -11.66
N ASN A 466 -27.88 3.37 -10.47
CA ASN A 466 -27.77 4.18 -9.25
C ASN A 466 -26.34 4.68 -9.00
N GLY A 467 -25.41 4.45 -9.94
CA GLY A 467 -24.04 4.96 -9.88
C GLY A 467 -23.09 4.19 -8.96
N VAL A 468 -23.46 2.98 -8.52
CA VAL A 468 -22.59 2.11 -7.70
C VAL A 468 -21.51 1.43 -8.53
N VAL A 469 -21.83 0.97 -9.74
CA VAL A 469 -20.87 0.34 -10.64
C VAL A 469 -20.38 1.35 -11.67
N ASP A 470 -19.06 1.51 -11.78
CA ASP A 470 -18.42 2.44 -12.70
C ASP A 470 -18.30 1.87 -14.10
N VAL A 471 -17.88 0.61 -14.22
CA VAL A 471 -17.71 -0.05 -15.53
C VAL A 471 -18.32 -1.44 -15.49
N VAL A 472 -19.15 -1.76 -16.49
CA VAL A 472 -19.71 -3.10 -16.67
C VAL A 472 -18.86 -3.83 -17.72
N ALA A 473 -18.15 -4.87 -17.29
CA ALA A 473 -17.40 -5.76 -18.17
C ALA A 473 -18.33 -6.83 -18.77
N ASP A 474 -17.94 -7.44 -19.88
CA ASP A 474 -18.71 -8.53 -20.51
C ASP A 474 -18.52 -9.86 -19.75
N ASP A 475 -17.29 -10.12 -19.31
CA ASP A 475 -16.88 -11.30 -18.54
C ASP A 475 -15.64 -11.00 -17.68
N GLU A 476 -15.16 -12.01 -16.93
CA GLU A 476 -13.99 -11.85 -16.04
C GLU A 476 -12.69 -11.50 -16.79
N SER A 477 -12.53 -11.92 -18.04
CA SER A 477 -11.37 -11.58 -18.89
C SER A 477 -11.41 -10.10 -19.28
N HIS A 478 -12.58 -9.65 -19.76
CA HIS A 478 -12.78 -8.25 -20.09
C HIS A 478 -12.63 -7.36 -18.84
N ALA A 479 -13.10 -7.81 -17.67
CA ALA A 479 -12.90 -7.10 -16.41
C ALA A 479 -11.41 -6.89 -16.08
N VAL A 480 -10.58 -7.92 -16.26
CA VAL A 480 -9.12 -7.80 -16.07
C VAL A 480 -8.50 -6.83 -17.08
N ALA A 481 -8.89 -6.90 -18.35
CA ALA A 481 -8.41 -5.97 -19.38
C ALA A 481 -8.75 -4.50 -19.04
N LEU A 482 -9.99 -4.24 -18.61
CA LEU A 482 -10.44 -2.93 -18.17
C LEU A 482 -9.66 -2.45 -16.93
N VAL A 483 -9.37 -3.33 -15.97
CA VAL A 483 -8.55 -2.96 -14.80
C VAL A 483 -7.14 -2.56 -15.21
N ARG A 484 -6.50 -3.30 -16.13
CA ARG A 484 -5.18 -2.94 -16.68
C ARG A 484 -5.23 -1.57 -17.34
N GLN A 485 -6.25 -1.32 -18.16
CA GLN A 485 -6.44 -0.03 -18.83
C GLN A 485 -6.69 1.12 -17.84
N LEU A 486 -7.58 0.92 -16.86
CA LEU A 486 -7.91 1.89 -15.82
C LEU A 486 -6.70 2.25 -14.95
N LEU A 487 -5.90 1.26 -14.53
CA LEU A 487 -4.65 1.52 -13.83
C LEU A 487 -3.65 2.28 -14.70
N GLY A 488 -3.58 1.96 -15.98
CA GLY A 488 -2.69 2.61 -16.95
C GLY A 488 -2.82 4.13 -16.97
N TYR A 489 -4.02 4.70 -16.80
CA TYR A 489 -4.19 6.16 -16.74
C TYR A 489 -3.46 6.79 -15.55
N PHE A 490 -3.31 6.06 -14.44
CA PHE A 490 -2.61 6.52 -13.24
C PHE A 490 -1.10 6.21 -13.25
N GLN A 491 -0.63 5.42 -14.21
CA GLN A 491 0.78 4.98 -14.32
C GLN A 491 1.61 5.88 -15.24
N GLY A 492 0.96 6.63 -16.15
CA GLY A 492 1.58 7.67 -16.96
C GLY A 492 1.28 7.55 -18.46
N PRO A 493 2.09 8.19 -19.31
CA PRO A 493 1.93 8.12 -20.76
C PRO A 493 2.31 6.74 -21.31
N VAL A 494 1.78 6.42 -22.49
CA VAL A 494 2.13 5.25 -23.31
C VAL A 494 2.74 5.70 -24.64
N ASP A 495 3.65 4.90 -25.19
CA ASP A 495 4.35 5.23 -26.44
C ASP A 495 3.59 4.77 -27.70
N ASP A 496 2.84 3.66 -27.60
CA ASP A 496 2.03 3.13 -28.69
C ASP A 496 0.63 3.71 -28.64
N TRP A 497 0.31 4.59 -29.59
CA TRP A 497 -0.99 5.23 -29.72
C TRP A 497 -1.27 5.61 -31.17
N GLU A 498 -2.56 5.66 -31.51
CA GLU A 498 -3.05 6.09 -32.82
C GLU A 498 -4.01 7.26 -32.66
N ALA A 499 -3.79 8.36 -33.38
CA ALA A 499 -4.71 9.48 -33.44
C ALA A 499 -5.82 9.22 -34.47
N PRO A 500 -7.07 9.64 -34.21
CA PRO A 500 -8.12 9.64 -35.23
C PRO A 500 -7.79 10.65 -36.35
N ASP A 501 -8.46 10.55 -37.50
CA ASP A 501 -8.38 11.60 -38.52
C ASP A 501 -8.99 12.89 -37.95
N PRO A 502 -8.18 13.96 -37.72
CA PRO A 502 -8.64 15.14 -37.00
C PRO A 502 -9.73 15.90 -37.78
N ARG A 503 -9.91 15.64 -39.08
CA ARG A 503 -10.94 16.30 -39.89
C ARG A 503 -12.34 15.78 -39.57
N VAL A 504 -12.47 14.62 -38.92
CA VAL A 504 -13.76 14.05 -38.51
C VAL A 504 -14.47 14.99 -37.52
N SER A 505 -13.74 15.62 -36.60
CA SER A 505 -14.30 16.51 -35.57
C SER A 505 -15.08 17.70 -36.16
N ARG A 506 -14.71 18.17 -37.36
CA ARG A 506 -15.38 19.25 -38.09
C ARG A 506 -16.85 18.96 -38.42
N HIS A 507 -17.24 17.70 -38.44
CA HIS A 507 -18.55 17.25 -38.90
C HIS A 507 -19.43 16.66 -37.80
N VAL A 508 -18.90 16.56 -36.56
CA VAL A 508 -19.62 15.95 -35.45
C VAL A 508 -20.79 16.81 -34.98
N VAL A 509 -20.55 18.11 -34.78
CA VAL A 509 -21.59 19.04 -34.31
C VAL A 509 -22.37 19.58 -35.51
N PRO A 510 -23.70 19.37 -35.58
CA PRO A 510 -24.51 19.89 -36.67
C PRO A 510 -24.55 21.43 -36.68
N GLU A 511 -24.45 22.03 -37.87
CA GLU A 511 -24.61 23.49 -38.06
C GLU A 511 -26.00 23.98 -37.62
N ASN A 512 -27.03 23.15 -37.79
CA ASN A 512 -28.34 23.45 -37.23
C ASN A 512 -28.29 23.34 -35.70
N ARG A 513 -28.24 24.50 -35.02
CA ARG A 513 -28.13 24.62 -33.56
C ARG A 513 -29.17 23.85 -32.76
N LEU A 514 -30.34 23.55 -33.34
CA LEU A 514 -31.41 22.80 -32.68
C LEU A 514 -31.27 21.27 -32.79
N ARG A 515 -30.41 20.78 -33.69
CA ARG A 515 -30.24 19.35 -33.92
C ARG A 515 -29.29 18.76 -32.87
N ALA A 516 -29.77 17.81 -32.07
CA ALA A 516 -28.93 17.05 -31.14
C ALA A 516 -27.92 16.15 -31.89
N TYR A 517 -26.86 15.78 -31.19
CA TYR A 517 -25.83 14.86 -31.67
C TYR A 517 -25.31 14.00 -30.52
N ASP A 518 -24.65 12.91 -30.86
CA ASP A 518 -24.00 12.04 -29.88
C ASP A 518 -22.63 12.61 -29.49
N VAL A 519 -22.47 12.93 -28.20
CA VAL A 519 -21.22 13.51 -27.69
C VAL A 519 -20.06 12.53 -27.79
N HIS A 520 -20.31 11.21 -27.77
CA HIS A 520 -19.24 10.20 -27.93
C HIS A 520 -18.52 10.34 -29.27
N ALA A 521 -19.23 10.73 -30.34
CA ALA A 521 -18.59 11.01 -31.62
C ALA A 521 -17.61 12.19 -31.55
N ALA A 522 -17.83 13.17 -30.66
CA ALA A 522 -16.90 14.28 -30.45
C ALA A 522 -15.68 13.83 -29.64
N ILE A 523 -15.91 12.96 -28.65
CA ILE A 523 -14.87 12.34 -27.83
C ILE A 523 -13.95 11.50 -28.71
N ASP A 524 -14.51 10.58 -29.49
CA ASP A 524 -13.78 9.67 -30.37
C ASP A 524 -13.04 10.39 -31.51
N ALA A 525 -13.54 11.55 -31.94
CA ALA A 525 -12.85 12.38 -32.93
C ALA A 525 -11.62 13.11 -32.38
N VAL A 526 -11.40 13.09 -31.05
CA VAL A 526 -10.29 13.79 -30.39
C VAL A 526 -9.37 12.84 -29.63
N ALA A 527 -9.92 11.89 -28.87
CA ALA A 527 -9.16 10.92 -28.09
C ALA A 527 -8.37 9.95 -28.99
N ASP A 528 -7.27 9.40 -28.48
CA ASP A 528 -6.54 8.33 -29.16
C ASP A 528 -7.46 7.10 -29.33
N VAL A 529 -7.33 6.40 -30.46
CA VAL A 529 -8.19 5.27 -30.83
C VAL A 529 -8.14 4.19 -29.76
N GLY A 530 -9.31 3.76 -29.28
CA GLY A 530 -9.44 2.71 -28.24
C GLY A 530 -9.03 3.15 -26.82
N SER A 531 -8.68 4.41 -26.62
CA SER A 531 -8.18 4.90 -25.31
C SER A 531 -9.27 5.32 -24.34
N VAL A 532 -10.54 5.36 -24.75
CA VAL A 532 -11.65 5.87 -23.94
C VAL A 532 -12.23 4.76 -23.05
N VAL A 533 -12.30 5.01 -21.75
CA VAL A 533 -13.09 4.22 -20.80
C VAL A 533 -14.09 5.14 -20.12
N GLU A 534 -15.35 5.05 -20.54
CA GLU A 534 -16.45 5.80 -19.92
C GLU A 534 -16.83 5.22 -18.56
N LEU A 535 -17.02 6.10 -17.58
CA LEU A 535 -17.43 5.75 -16.22
C LEU A 535 -18.91 6.08 -16.00
N ARG A 536 -19.63 5.11 -15.44
CA ARG A 536 -21.03 5.19 -15.05
C ARG A 536 -21.95 5.65 -16.20
N PRO A 537 -21.91 5.05 -17.41
CA PRO A 537 -22.69 5.50 -18.57
C PRO A 537 -24.21 5.54 -18.32
N ASP A 538 -24.75 4.66 -17.47
CA ASP A 538 -26.19 4.58 -17.20
C ASP A 538 -26.66 5.38 -16.00
N TYR A 539 -25.75 6.07 -15.31
CA TYR A 539 -26.08 6.98 -14.21
C TYR A 539 -25.81 8.42 -14.65
N ALA A 540 -26.83 9.26 -14.50
CA ALA A 540 -26.80 10.68 -14.88
C ALA A 540 -26.24 10.89 -16.31
N SER A 541 -26.87 10.24 -17.30
CA SER A 541 -26.39 10.18 -18.69
C SER A 541 -26.29 11.54 -19.42
N GLY A 542 -26.81 12.61 -18.83
CA GLY A 542 -26.56 13.98 -19.29
C GLY A 542 -25.13 14.49 -19.06
N MET A 543 -24.39 13.83 -18.18
CA MET A 543 -23.00 14.11 -17.87
C MET A 543 -22.14 12.88 -18.17
N VAL A 544 -21.34 12.95 -19.23
CA VAL A 544 -20.34 11.93 -19.56
C VAL A 544 -19.09 12.21 -18.73
N THR A 545 -18.53 11.16 -18.13
CA THR A 545 -17.25 11.19 -17.42
C THR A 545 -16.43 10.01 -17.90
N ALA A 546 -15.22 10.24 -18.39
CA ALA A 546 -14.40 9.19 -18.95
C ALA A 546 -12.91 9.42 -18.68
N PHE A 547 -12.12 8.35 -18.66
CA PHE A 547 -10.68 8.48 -18.89
C PHE A 547 -10.38 8.31 -20.38
N MET A 548 -9.45 9.09 -20.89
CA MET A 548 -9.00 9.00 -22.29
C MET A 548 -7.49 9.27 -22.39
N ARG A 549 -6.93 9.08 -23.58
CA ARG A 549 -5.59 9.55 -23.91
C ARG A 549 -5.59 10.50 -25.11
N VAL A 550 -4.63 11.42 -25.11
CA VAL A 550 -4.28 12.24 -26.28
C VAL A 550 -2.75 12.23 -26.39
N GLU A 551 -2.24 11.72 -27.51
CA GLU A 551 -0.80 11.52 -27.74
C GLU A 551 -0.17 10.63 -26.64
N GLY A 552 -0.89 9.58 -26.25
CA GLY A 552 -0.48 8.65 -25.21
C GLY A 552 -0.61 9.19 -23.79
N ARG A 553 -0.84 10.49 -23.58
CA ARG A 553 -0.94 11.12 -22.25
C ARG A 553 -2.35 10.94 -21.65
N PRO A 554 -2.49 10.59 -20.35
CA PRO A 554 -3.79 10.33 -19.74
C PRO A 554 -4.53 11.60 -19.32
N PHE A 555 -5.84 11.64 -19.55
CA PHE A 555 -6.73 12.75 -19.18
C PHE A 555 -8.03 12.24 -18.55
N GLY A 556 -8.56 13.00 -17.60
CA GLY A 556 -9.96 12.95 -17.24
C GLY A 556 -10.78 13.80 -18.21
N LEU A 557 -11.90 13.28 -18.70
CA LEU A 557 -12.81 13.97 -19.61
C LEU A 557 -14.19 14.12 -18.98
N VAL A 558 -14.76 15.32 -19.10
CA VAL A 558 -16.17 15.60 -18.77
C VAL A 558 -16.87 16.17 -19.98
N ALA A 559 -18.10 15.74 -20.26
CA ALA A 559 -18.86 16.25 -21.41
C ALA A 559 -20.37 16.31 -21.17
N ASN A 560 -21.04 17.31 -21.73
CA ASN A 560 -22.51 17.37 -21.73
C ASN A 560 -23.10 16.54 -22.87
N SER A 561 -24.10 15.71 -22.58
CA SER A 561 -24.84 14.99 -23.63
C SER A 561 -26.09 15.74 -24.06
N SER A 562 -26.11 16.23 -25.30
CA SER A 562 -27.27 16.95 -25.84
C SER A 562 -28.52 16.07 -25.99
N LEU A 563 -28.36 14.73 -25.95
CA LEU A 563 -29.44 13.74 -25.99
C LEU A 563 -30.22 13.65 -24.68
N HIS A 564 -29.71 14.23 -23.59
CA HIS A 564 -30.36 14.23 -22.29
C HIS A 564 -30.65 15.68 -21.86
N LEU A 565 -31.93 16.04 -21.72
CA LEU A 565 -32.37 17.37 -21.30
C LEU A 565 -31.73 18.52 -22.12
N GLY A 566 -31.37 18.25 -23.38
CA GLY A 566 -30.66 19.20 -24.23
C GLY A 566 -29.27 19.57 -23.72
N GLY A 567 -28.62 18.77 -22.87
CA GLY A 567 -27.31 19.05 -22.26
C GLY A 567 -27.37 19.84 -20.95
N ALA A 568 -28.57 20.07 -20.39
CA ALA A 568 -28.72 20.73 -19.09
C ALA A 568 -28.10 19.88 -17.97
N ILE A 569 -27.49 20.54 -16.98
CA ILE A 569 -26.90 19.87 -15.81
C ILE A 569 -27.96 19.75 -14.72
N ASP A 570 -28.42 18.55 -14.44
CA ASP A 570 -29.38 18.23 -13.39
C ASP A 570 -28.69 17.80 -12.08
N ALA A 571 -29.49 17.48 -11.05
CA ALA A 571 -28.99 17.20 -9.70
C ALA A 571 -28.00 16.01 -9.66
N ASP A 572 -28.30 14.94 -10.38
CA ASP A 572 -27.45 13.74 -10.42
C ASP A 572 -26.25 13.93 -11.35
N GLY A 573 -26.41 14.65 -12.47
CA GLY A 573 -25.29 15.05 -13.34
C GLY A 573 -24.28 15.93 -12.62
N ALA A 574 -24.73 16.82 -11.73
CA ALA A 574 -23.86 17.63 -10.89
C ALA A 574 -23.10 16.78 -9.85
N ASP A 575 -23.73 15.77 -9.24
CA ASP A 575 -23.03 14.89 -8.30
C ASP A 575 -22.01 13.99 -9.01
N LYS A 576 -22.36 13.43 -10.19
CA LYS A 576 -21.44 12.67 -11.04
C LYS A 576 -20.23 13.51 -11.46
N LEU A 577 -20.45 14.74 -11.94
CA LEU A 577 -19.37 15.67 -12.28
C LEU A 577 -18.50 15.99 -11.06
N ALA A 578 -19.11 16.33 -9.93
CA ALA A 578 -18.41 16.67 -8.71
C ALA A 578 -17.46 15.56 -8.26
N GLU A 579 -17.91 14.31 -8.25
CA GLU A 579 -17.11 13.15 -7.86
C GLU A 579 -15.96 12.90 -8.81
N PHE A 580 -16.19 13.01 -10.12
CA PHE A 580 -15.16 12.78 -11.12
C PHE A 580 -14.06 13.85 -11.11
N LEU A 581 -14.43 15.14 -10.95
CA LEU A 581 -13.45 16.22 -10.78
C LEU A 581 -12.57 15.99 -9.54
N GLN A 582 -13.17 15.55 -8.43
CA GLN A 582 -12.41 15.20 -7.21
C GLN A 582 -11.50 13.99 -7.43
N LEU A 583 -11.94 12.97 -8.16
CA LEU A 583 -11.10 11.82 -8.50
C LEU A 583 -9.88 12.23 -9.34
N CYS A 584 -10.10 13.03 -10.39
CA CYS A 584 -9.01 13.53 -11.24
C CYS A 584 -8.01 14.38 -10.44
N GLN A 585 -8.50 15.30 -9.61
CA GLN A 585 -7.68 16.08 -8.68
C GLN A 585 -6.85 15.19 -7.75
N LEU A 586 -7.49 14.18 -7.14
CA LEU A 586 -6.85 13.28 -6.18
C LEU A 586 -5.82 12.36 -6.83
N ARG A 587 -5.97 12.07 -8.13
CA ARG A 587 -5.06 11.22 -8.92
C ARG A 587 -4.08 12.01 -9.78
N GLY A 588 -4.11 13.34 -9.72
CA GLY A 588 -3.21 14.21 -10.47
C GLY A 588 -3.44 14.17 -11.99
N LEU A 589 -4.65 13.84 -12.44
CA LEU A 589 -4.98 13.79 -13.87
C LEU A 589 -5.42 15.16 -14.38
N PRO A 590 -4.80 15.67 -15.47
CA PRO A 590 -5.33 16.83 -16.19
C PRO A 590 -6.75 16.57 -16.69
N ILE A 591 -7.56 17.62 -16.74
CA ILE A 591 -8.99 17.53 -17.08
C ILE A 591 -9.27 18.26 -18.39
N VAL A 592 -10.00 17.61 -19.29
CA VAL A 592 -10.56 18.22 -20.50
C VAL A 592 -12.08 18.29 -20.34
N SER A 593 -12.66 19.46 -20.62
CA SER A 593 -14.09 19.70 -20.53
C SER A 593 -14.69 20.01 -21.90
N PHE A 594 -15.61 19.17 -22.36
CA PHE A 594 -16.39 19.36 -23.58
C PHE A 594 -17.76 19.92 -23.23
N CYS A 595 -17.90 21.23 -23.41
CA CYS A 595 -19.07 21.99 -22.98
C CYS A 595 -20.10 22.11 -24.11
N ASP A 596 -21.30 21.60 -23.90
CA ASP A 596 -22.50 21.85 -24.73
C ASP A 596 -23.74 21.91 -23.82
N THR A 597 -23.79 22.91 -22.96
CA THR A 597 -24.85 23.05 -21.95
C THR A 597 -25.65 24.35 -22.10
N PRO A 598 -26.99 24.29 -22.00
CA PRO A 598 -27.84 25.46 -21.81
C PRO A 598 -27.77 26.02 -20.38
N GLY A 599 -26.99 25.39 -19.49
CA GLY A 599 -26.85 25.75 -18.09
C GLY A 599 -27.39 24.67 -17.16
N PHE A 600 -27.63 25.06 -15.90
CA PHE A 600 -28.27 24.19 -14.93
C PHE A 600 -29.74 23.94 -15.27
N MET A 601 -30.24 22.75 -14.94
CA MET A 601 -31.66 22.46 -15.00
C MET A 601 -32.42 23.31 -13.97
N VAL A 602 -33.51 23.94 -14.40
CA VAL A 602 -34.32 24.87 -13.60
C VAL A 602 -35.76 24.41 -13.50
N GLY A 603 -36.49 24.98 -12.54
CA GLY A 603 -37.92 24.73 -12.35
C GLY A 603 -38.21 24.04 -11.01
N PRO A 604 -39.46 24.10 -10.51
CA PRO A 604 -39.79 23.63 -9.16
C PRO A 604 -39.42 22.17 -8.88
N GLU A 605 -39.52 21.29 -9.89
CA GLU A 605 -39.12 19.89 -9.77
C GLU A 605 -37.60 19.72 -9.63
N SER A 606 -36.81 20.54 -10.33
CA SER A 606 -35.35 20.58 -10.18
C SER A 606 -34.98 20.99 -8.75
N GLU A 607 -35.59 22.06 -8.25
CA GLU A 607 -35.33 22.59 -6.90
C GLU A 607 -35.64 21.59 -5.77
N ALA A 608 -36.63 20.72 -5.97
CA ALA A 608 -36.97 19.65 -5.01
C ALA A 608 -35.82 18.65 -4.80
N ASN A 609 -34.86 18.57 -5.73
CA ASN A 609 -33.67 17.71 -5.65
C ASN A 609 -32.45 18.40 -5.01
N ALA A 610 -32.67 19.50 -4.26
CA ALA A 610 -31.63 20.25 -3.55
C ALA A 610 -30.51 20.79 -4.47
N THR A 611 -30.88 21.20 -5.68
CA THR A 611 -29.99 21.69 -6.73
C THR A 611 -29.17 22.90 -6.30
N VAL A 612 -29.72 23.83 -5.51
CA VAL A 612 -28.95 24.94 -4.93
C VAL A 612 -27.66 24.45 -4.26
N ARG A 613 -27.74 23.39 -3.43
CA ARG A 613 -26.57 22.82 -2.74
C ARG A 613 -25.67 22.04 -3.71
N ARG A 614 -26.25 21.18 -4.54
CA ARG A 614 -25.51 20.29 -5.44
C ARG A 614 -24.76 21.08 -6.53
N PHE A 615 -25.39 22.08 -7.14
CA PHE A 615 -24.76 22.96 -8.12
C PHE A 615 -23.70 23.87 -7.49
N SER A 616 -23.96 24.43 -6.31
CA SER A 616 -22.97 25.24 -5.58
C SER A 616 -21.68 24.47 -5.25
N ARG A 617 -21.79 23.15 -5.04
CA ARG A 617 -20.65 22.26 -4.79
C ARG A 617 -19.66 22.26 -5.96
N LEU A 618 -20.14 22.36 -7.21
CA LEU A 618 -19.28 22.38 -8.40
C LEU A 618 -18.36 23.60 -8.40
N PHE A 619 -18.85 24.78 -8.05
CA PHE A 619 -18.02 25.98 -7.91
C PHE A 619 -16.97 25.83 -6.80
N SER A 620 -17.36 25.23 -5.67
CA SER A 620 -16.45 24.99 -4.55
C SER A 620 -15.34 23.99 -4.90
N ILE A 621 -15.65 23.00 -5.74
CA ILE A 621 -14.68 22.01 -6.26
C ILE A 621 -13.78 22.65 -7.31
N GLY A 622 -14.37 23.31 -8.32
CA GLY A 622 -13.65 23.97 -9.41
C GLY A 622 -12.60 24.96 -8.88
N ALA A 623 -12.97 25.78 -7.89
CA ALA A 623 -12.06 26.73 -7.25
C ALA A 623 -10.90 26.10 -6.45
N ARG A 624 -10.90 24.78 -6.25
CA ARG A 624 -9.86 24.02 -5.53
C ARG A 624 -9.06 23.09 -6.43
N LEU A 625 -9.39 23.00 -7.72
CA LEU A 625 -8.61 22.21 -8.66
C LEU A 625 -7.22 22.84 -8.81
N THR A 626 -6.20 21.98 -8.78
CA THR A 626 -4.80 22.35 -9.02
C THR A 626 -4.18 21.54 -10.15
N VAL A 627 -4.89 20.54 -10.67
CA VAL A 627 -4.54 19.85 -11.90
C VAL A 627 -4.82 20.75 -13.11
N PRO A 628 -4.06 20.65 -14.21
CA PRO A 628 -4.34 21.41 -15.43
C PRO A 628 -5.76 21.12 -15.94
N PHE A 629 -6.44 22.17 -16.43
CA PHE A 629 -7.82 22.08 -16.89
C PHE A 629 -7.94 22.83 -18.22
N GLY A 630 -8.43 22.16 -19.26
CA GLY A 630 -8.73 22.77 -20.55
C GLY A 630 -10.22 22.64 -20.90
N ALA A 631 -10.79 23.67 -21.50
CA ALA A 631 -12.20 23.70 -21.88
C ALA A 631 -12.38 23.94 -23.39
N VAL A 632 -13.25 23.14 -24.00
CA VAL A 632 -13.66 23.25 -25.40
C VAL A 632 -15.18 23.39 -25.43
N ILE A 633 -15.66 24.56 -25.84
CA ILE A 633 -17.09 24.77 -26.07
C ILE A 633 -17.45 24.19 -27.44
N LEU A 634 -18.12 23.03 -27.44
CA LEU A 634 -18.54 22.35 -28.67
C LEU A 634 -19.66 23.11 -29.37
N ARG A 635 -20.63 23.59 -28.59
CA ARG A 635 -21.73 24.43 -29.07
C ARG A 635 -22.24 25.37 -27.98
N LYS A 636 -23.03 24.92 -27.02
CA LYS A 636 -23.64 25.82 -26.03
C LYS A 636 -22.75 26.05 -24.81
N GLY A 637 -22.50 27.32 -24.50
CA GLY A 637 -21.84 27.77 -23.27
C GLY A 637 -22.69 28.79 -22.53
N TYR A 638 -23.81 28.37 -21.94
CA TYR A 638 -24.74 29.28 -21.27
C TYR A 638 -24.71 29.24 -19.73
N GLY A 639 -24.67 30.45 -19.16
CA GLY A 639 -24.93 30.71 -17.74
C GLY A 639 -24.03 29.97 -16.76
N LEU A 640 -24.52 29.83 -15.53
CA LEU A 640 -23.77 29.25 -14.42
C LEU A 640 -23.41 27.77 -14.64
N GLY A 641 -24.20 27.03 -15.43
CA GLY A 641 -23.87 25.64 -15.76
C GLY A 641 -22.64 25.54 -16.65
N ALA A 642 -22.51 26.41 -17.66
CA ALA A 642 -21.30 26.48 -18.48
C ALA A 642 -20.09 26.93 -17.66
N MET A 643 -20.25 27.92 -16.77
CA MET A 643 -19.18 28.29 -15.83
C MET A 643 -18.77 27.11 -14.96
N ALA A 644 -19.70 26.30 -14.46
CA ALA A 644 -19.37 25.10 -13.69
C ALA A 644 -18.61 24.05 -14.51
N MET A 645 -18.93 23.91 -15.81
CA MET A 645 -18.16 23.06 -16.74
C MET A 645 -16.74 23.58 -16.99
N THR A 646 -16.47 24.87 -16.78
CA THR A 646 -15.15 25.48 -16.90
C THR A 646 -14.53 25.78 -15.53
N ALA A 647 -14.73 24.92 -14.54
CA ALA A 647 -14.17 25.07 -13.19
C ALA A 647 -14.57 26.36 -12.43
N GLY A 648 -15.70 26.97 -12.80
CA GLY A 648 -16.34 28.10 -12.13
C GLY A 648 -16.27 29.43 -12.89
N SER A 649 -15.44 29.53 -13.93
CA SER A 649 -15.28 30.74 -14.77
C SER A 649 -14.65 30.36 -16.11
N PHE A 650 -14.94 31.08 -17.20
CA PHE A 650 -14.26 30.83 -18.49
C PHE A 650 -12.77 31.19 -18.44
N LEU A 651 -12.32 31.94 -17.43
CA LEU A 651 -10.92 32.27 -17.20
C LEU A 651 -10.21 31.33 -16.20
N ALA A 652 -10.92 30.35 -15.64
CA ALA A 652 -10.31 29.41 -14.69
C ALA A 652 -9.49 28.29 -15.37
N PRO A 653 -9.90 27.73 -16.52
CA PRO A 653 -9.08 26.81 -17.30
C PRO A 653 -7.77 27.46 -17.78
N GLN A 654 -6.77 26.63 -18.08
CA GLN A 654 -5.56 27.04 -18.78
C GLN A 654 -5.87 27.54 -20.20
N PHE A 655 -6.89 26.96 -20.83
CA PHE A 655 -7.49 27.51 -22.04
C PHE A 655 -9.01 27.27 -22.02
N THR A 656 -9.75 28.23 -22.56
CA THR A 656 -11.17 28.09 -22.92
C THR A 656 -11.35 28.49 -24.37
N VAL A 657 -11.41 27.49 -25.26
CA VAL A 657 -11.60 27.68 -26.70
C VAL A 657 -12.99 27.21 -27.12
N ALA A 658 -13.46 27.66 -28.28
CA ALA A 658 -14.70 27.17 -28.87
C ALA A 658 -14.48 26.58 -30.25
N TRP A 659 -15.31 25.60 -30.62
CA TRP A 659 -15.49 25.24 -32.03
C TRP A 659 -16.30 26.33 -32.76
N PRO A 660 -16.34 26.35 -34.11
CA PRO A 660 -17.06 27.38 -34.87
C PRO A 660 -18.56 27.43 -34.57
N THR A 661 -19.12 26.31 -34.09
CA THR A 661 -20.51 26.14 -33.65
C THR A 661 -20.79 26.74 -32.26
N GLY A 662 -19.77 27.25 -31.57
CA GLY A 662 -19.89 27.85 -30.25
C GLY A 662 -20.89 29.01 -30.17
N GLU A 663 -21.72 29.01 -29.14
CA GLU A 663 -22.65 30.07 -28.77
C GLU A 663 -22.61 30.30 -27.24
N ILE A 664 -22.29 31.53 -26.84
CA ILE A 664 -22.03 31.95 -25.46
C ILE A 664 -23.09 32.95 -24.99
N GLY A 665 -23.44 32.90 -23.71
CA GLY A 665 -24.30 33.92 -23.11
C GLY A 665 -24.62 33.69 -21.63
N GLY A 666 -25.09 34.72 -20.94
CA GLY A 666 -25.45 34.62 -19.52
C GLY A 666 -26.68 33.73 -19.23
N MET A 667 -27.56 33.55 -20.22
CA MET A 667 -28.70 32.63 -20.20
C MET A 667 -29.08 32.28 -21.65
N GLY A 668 -30.01 31.34 -21.85
CA GLY A 668 -30.54 31.02 -23.18
C GLY A 668 -31.10 32.26 -23.89
N LEU A 669 -30.81 32.40 -25.18
CA LEU A 669 -31.09 33.60 -25.98
C LEU A 669 -32.58 33.97 -25.96
N GLU A 670 -33.45 32.96 -26.05
CA GLU A 670 -34.91 33.08 -26.00
C GLU A 670 -35.38 33.68 -24.67
N GLY A 671 -34.77 33.24 -23.57
CA GLY A 671 -35.06 33.76 -22.22
C GLY A 671 -34.58 35.21 -22.06
N ALA A 672 -33.39 35.52 -22.56
CA ALA A 672 -32.83 36.86 -22.53
C ALA A 672 -33.70 37.86 -23.29
N VAL A 673 -34.22 37.49 -24.47
CA VAL A 673 -35.11 38.35 -25.27
C VAL A 673 -36.44 38.59 -24.55
N ARG A 674 -37.07 37.53 -24.03
CA ARG A 674 -38.36 37.66 -23.30
C ARG A 674 -38.25 38.55 -22.08
N LEU A 675 -37.13 38.49 -21.35
CA LEU A 675 -36.93 39.28 -20.14
C LEU A 675 -36.49 40.72 -20.47
N GLY A 676 -35.49 40.87 -21.35
CA GLY A 676 -34.86 42.14 -21.66
C GLY A 676 -35.72 43.08 -22.51
N PHE A 677 -36.58 42.52 -23.38
CA PHE A 677 -37.44 43.27 -24.30
C PHE A 677 -38.93 43.10 -24.01
N ALA A 678 -39.28 42.75 -22.76
CA ALA A 678 -40.67 42.47 -22.39
C ALA A 678 -41.62 43.63 -22.69
N LYS A 679 -41.15 44.88 -22.53
CA LYS A 679 -41.95 46.09 -22.78
C LYS A 679 -42.14 46.33 -24.28
N GLU A 680 -41.09 46.17 -25.06
CA GLU A 680 -41.09 46.31 -26.51
C GLU A 680 -41.99 45.25 -27.16
N LEU A 681 -41.88 43.98 -26.72
CA LEU A 681 -42.73 42.89 -27.17
C LEU A 681 -44.20 43.10 -26.79
N ALA A 682 -44.49 43.64 -25.60
CA ALA A 682 -45.85 43.95 -25.18
C ALA A 682 -46.45 45.17 -25.92
N ALA A 683 -45.60 46.06 -26.44
CA ALA A 683 -46.01 47.23 -27.22
C ALA A 683 -46.24 46.93 -28.71
N ALA A 684 -45.95 45.70 -29.17
CA ALA A 684 -46.22 45.28 -30.54
C ALA A 684 -47.74 45.31 -30.84
N PRO A 685 -48.16 45.78 -32.02
CA PRO A 685 -49.57 46.06 -32.32
C PRO A 685 -50.44 44.78 -32.47
N ASP A 686 -49.83 43.67 -32.87
CA ASP A 686 -50.49 42.38 -33.06
C ASP A 686 -49.52 41.20 -32.82
N GLU A 687 -50.06 39.98 -32.83
CA GLU A 687 -49.30 38.75 -32.56
C GLU A 687 -48.22 38.47 -33.61
N GLU A 688 -48.49 38.80 -34.88
CA GLU A 688 -47.57 38.58 -35.99
C GLU A 688 -46.36 39.51 -35.89
N SER A 689 -46.60 40.81 -35.66
CA SER A 689 -45.57 41.81 -35.42
C SER A 689 -44.73 41.50 -34.17
N ARG A 690 -45.37 40.94 -33.13
CA ARG A 690 -44.67 40.51 -31.92
C ARG A 690 -43.76 39.32 -32.17
N ALA A 691 -44.23 38.34 -32.95
CA ALA A 691 -43.44 37.18 -33.35
C ALA A 691 -42.24 37.59 -34.22
N GLU A 692 -42.46 38.44 -35.22
CA GLU A 692 -41.38 38.97 -36.07
C GLU A 692 -40.33 39.76 -35.26
N LEU A 693 -40.76 40.62 -34.33
CA LEU A 693 -39.87 41.36 -33.44
C LEU A 693 -39.09 40.42 -32.53
N TYR A 694 -39.76 39.42 -31.95
CA TYR A 694 -39.14 38.42 -31.10
C TYR A 694 -38.06 37.63 -31.86
N ASP A 695 -38.40 37.10 -33.03
CA ASP A 695 -37.48 36.32 -33.87
C ASP A 695 -36.30 37.17 -34.35
N GLY A 696 -36.55 38.44 -34.71
CA GLY A 696 -35.50 39.40 -35.06
C GLY A 696 -34.53 39.69 -33.92
N LEU A 697 -35.04 39.87 -32.69
CA LEU A 697 -34.22 40.08 -31.49
C LEU A 697 -33.42 38.83 -31.11
N VAL A 698 -34.01 37.64 -31.24
CA VAL A 698 -33.31 36.37 -31.02
C VAL A 698 -32.18 36.21 -32.04
N ALA A 699 -32.41 36.52 -33.31
CA ALA A 699 -31.37 36.46 -34.35
C ALA A 699 -30.22 37.44 -34.07
N GLN A 700 -30.51 38.66 -33.60
CA GLN A 700 -29.47 39.62 -33.20
C GLN A 700 -28.66 39.16 -31.99
N MET A 701 -29.33 38.61 -30.97
CA MET A 701 -28.67 38.05 -29.80
C MET A 701 -27.83 36.83 -30.17
N TYR A 702 -28.29 36.02 -31.12
CA TYR A 702 -27.52 34.91 -31.67
C TYR A 702 -26.24 35.41 -32.33
N GLU A 703 -26.31 36.35 -33.29
CA GLU A 703 -25.10 36.89 -33.94
C GLU A 703 -24.10 37.48 -32.94
N ARG A 704 -24.58 38.14 -31.88
CA ARG A 704 -23.73 38.64 -30.77
C ARG A 704 -23.15 37.52 -29.91
N GLY A 705 -23.90 36.43 -29.71
CA GLY A 705 -23.50 35.29 -28.87
C GLY A 705 -22.66 34.25 -29.60
N ARG A 706 -22.42 34.37 -30.91
CA ARG A 706 -21.54 33.45 -31.65
C ARG A 706 -20.14 33.44 -31.04
N GLY A 707 -19.47 32.29 -31.06
CA GLY A 707 -18.11 32.13 -30.54
C GLY A 707 -17.15 33.18 -31.11
N LEU A 708 -17.25 33.49 -32.41
CA LEU A 708 -16.43 34.53 -33.04
C LEU A 708 -16.63 35.90 -32.38
N SER A 709 -17.88 36.27 -32.08
CA SER A 709 -18.21 37.52 -31.40
C SER A 709 -17.65 37.53 -29.97
N ALA A 710 -17.81 36.44 -29.22
CA ALA A 710 -17.28 36.30 -27.85
C ALA A 710 -15.73 36.31 -27.79
N ALA A 711 -15.05 35.75 -28.79
CA ALA A 711 -13.60 35.80 -28.87
C ALA A 711 -13.07 37.23 -29.11
N THR A 712 -13.81 38.07 -29.84
CA THR A 712 -13.39 39.47 -30.04
C THR A 712 -13.37 40.30 -28.76
N THR A 713 -14.09 39.88 -27.72
CA THR A 713 -14.13 40.54 -26.41
C THR A 713 -13.19 39.91 -25.38
N GLY A 714 -12.51 38.82 -25.72
CA GLY A 714 -11.63 38.07 -24.82
C GLY A 714 -12.37 37.19 -23.81
N GLU A 715 -13.64 36.84 -24.06
CA GLU A 715 -14.37 35.86 -23.24
C GLU A 715 -13.96 34.41 -23.56
N LEU A 716 -13.35 34.19 -24.73
CA LEU A 716 -12.74 32.94 -25.17
C LEU A 716 -11.30 33.25 -25.60
N ASP A 717 -10.40 32.28 -25.40
CA ASP A 717 -9.01 32.42 -25.84
C ASP A 717 -8.88 32.33 -27.37
N ASP A 718 -9.70 31.48 -28.00
CA ASP A 718 -9.78 31.36 -29.46
C ASP A 718 -11.08 30.66 -29.92
N VAL A 719 -11.39 30.81 -31.21
CA VAL A 719 -12.35 29.97 -31.93
C VAL A 719 -11.58 29.16 -32.97
N ILE A 720 -11.41 27.87 -32.69
CA ILE A 720 -10.44 27.02 -33.38
C ILE A 720 -11.09 26.20 -34.50
N ASP A 721 -10.29 25.71 -35.44
CA ASP A 721 -10.70 24.55 -36.25
C ASP A 721 -10.86 23.35 -35.29
N PRO A 722 -11.99 22.62 -35.30
CA PRO A 722 -12.16 21.43 -34.47
C PRO A 722 -11.01 20.41 -34.62
N ALA A 723 -10.34 20.38 -35.77
CA ALA A 723 -9.17 19.53 -36.02
C ALA A 723 -7.95 19.87 -35.15
N ASP A 724 -7.85 21.10 -34.65
CA ASP A 724 -6.73 21.58 -33.83
C ASP A 724 -6.93 21.31 -32.33
N THR A 725 -8.07 20.73 -31.93
CA THR A 725 -8.41 20.48 -30.51
C THR A 725 -7.32 19.72 -29.76
N ARG A 726 -6.69 18.73 -30.40
CA ARG A 726 -5.60 17.94 -29.81
C ARG A 726 -4.36 18.78 -29.49
N ALA A 727 -4.02 19.75 -30.34
CA ALA A 727 -2.88 20.63 -30.13
C ALA A 727 -3.05 21.51 -28.87
N TRP A 728 -4.27 21.94 -28.59
CA TRP A 728 -4.60 22.66 -27.37
C TRP A 728 -4.54 21.74 -26.14
N ILE A 729 -5.12 20.54 -26.21
CA ILE A 729 -5.06 19.56 -25.12
C ILE A 729 -3.60 19.20 -24.77
N ALA A 730 -2.71 19.10 -25.76
CA ALA A 730 -1.30 18.81 -25.54
C ALA A 730 -0.55 19.86 -24.68
N THR A 731 -1.11 21.08 -24.54
CA THR A 731 -0.53 22.12 -23.69
C THR A 731 -0.77 21.92 -22.19
N LEU A 732 -1.73 21.07 -21.82
CA LEU A 732 -2.09 20.77 -20.42
C LEU A 732 -1.00 19.98 -19.69
#